data_AF-A0A835FJH3-F1
#
_entry.id   AF-A0A835FJH3-F1
#
_cell.length_a   1.000
_cell.length_b   1.000
_cell.length_c   1.000
_cell.angle_alpha   90.00
_cell.angle_beta   90.00
_cell.angle_gamma   90.00
#
_symmetry.space_group_name_H-M   'P 1'
#
loop_
_entity.id
_entity.type
_entity.pdbx_description
1 polymer ?
#
loop_
_entity_poly.entity_id
_entity_poly.type
_entity_poly.pdbx_seq_one_letter_code
_entity_poly.pdbx_strand_id
1 'polypeptide(L)'
;MSAPLQQLALASTQKYDSMLPKWKATVGERLVALSLFMLISAFLALLAHVVVFPSPGGGGPALYQWWRRHGSARRRSPTSLSHILFGIGASAHTWGHRRGYVELWWRPGRTRGYVWLDEAPAASTPYRVSPDASRFGRRATASRLARIVADSFAAAANGTGEEVRWFVMGDDDTVFFPENLVAVLSRYDHEQPYYIGAPSESVRQNTRHSYGMAYGGGGFALSYPAAAELARVIDGCIDRYREFTASDDRVHACLSELGIPLTREPGFHHVNLDIHGDAYGLLSAHPVAPLVSLHHLDFIQPISPHGRTQLDALRSLFDAARLDPARSLQQAFCYLGRVGLLRAAVSLETPLHTFTPWRGSPDEPFLFNTRPWRPNDACARPMTFFLSGARNQTSVAAATATTVTEYSRHVAGGGGHPVCDKPSFRSAAAVRTVRVVAPKMNPADWQRAPRRQCCRTAWVRRGSVLEVRIGGRGRRVELSVNAPQLVYYECARHFLIIPCEGCLIFAQTRMLRKWKATVGGAGGRDPQLLRHRRVSSLSLFILISALSGKRRRLRRIEASPVLCPRAKVAVAHRVRDRRLGPDVGPPPRLRGALVAPRADARPRLADEEPPAAGTPWPATSPPYHVSSTDASRYGRRAAASRMARIVADSFAAVANVTGEDDDEVRWFVMGDDDTVFFPENLVAVLRRYDHEQAYYVGAPSESVRQNTRHSYGMAFGGGGFAVSYPAAAELAGVIDGCIDRYRDMYGSDERVHACFSELGIPLTREPGFHQLDLHGDVYGLLSAHAVAPLVSLHHLDHIQPISPHGQTSLDAVRSLVEAARLDPARSLQQAFCYHDHDGPPGGRWSISVAWGYAAQLYPWAVPAHQLEAPLHTFSPDNGPFLFNTRPWRPDDACARPLTFFLDRARSETAVAAAAATVTEYSRHVAGDESTEKECDKPSFRLAAAVQKVRVLAPKMDTTDWERRGMGKARFWRGELGTVNAP
;
A
#
# COMPACT_ATOMS: atom_id res chain seq x y z
N MET A 1 79.46 21.92 -17.66
CA MET A 1 79.76 21.87 -19.11
C MET A 1 78.87 20.84 -19.78
N SER A 2 78.70 20.92 -21.10
CA SER A 2 77.65 20.30 -21.90
C SER A 2 77.87 18.82 -22.27
N ALA A 3 76.81 18.21 -22.82
CA ALA A 3 76.75 16.95 -23.58
C ALA A 3 77.65 16.97 -24.86
N PRO A 4 77.76 15.92 -25.71
CA PRO A 4 76.68 15.15 -26.40
C PRO A 4 76.93 13.60 -26.48
N LEU A 5 76.13 12.70 -27.11
CA LEU A 5 74.84 12.76 -27.85
C LEU A 5 73.97 11.48 -27.61
N GLN A 6 73.24 10.95 -28.61
CA GLN A 6 72.07 10.06 -28.51
C GLN A 6 72.12 8.76 -29.36
N GLN A 7 71.39 7.72 -28.87
CA GLN A 7 70.51 6.77 -29.63
C GLN A 7 71.13 5.78 -30.66
N LEU A 8 70.57 4.59 -30.97
CA LEU A 8 69.24 3.99 -30.71
C LEU A 8 69.26 2.43 -30.78
N ALA A 9 68.41 1.78 -29.97
CA ALA A 9 67.74 0.46 -30.17
C ALA A 9 68.48 -0.91 -30.17
N LEU A 10 67.97 -1.79 -29.29
CA LEU A 10 67.73 -3.25 -29.45
C LEU A 10 68.91 -4.24 -29.44
N ALA A 11 69.40 -4.52 -28.23
CA ALA A 11 69.88 -5.83 -27.76
C ALA A 11 69.30 -6.07 -26.35
N SER A 12 69.16 -7.28 -25.78
CA SER A 12 69.56 -8.62 -26.19
C SER A 12 68.65 -9.65 -25.47
N THR A 13 68.23 -10.73 -26.13
CA THR A 13 67.51 -11.84 -25.46
C THR A 13 67.91 -13.19 -26.05
N GLN A 14 69.16 -13.63 -25.85
CA GLN A 14 69.54 -15.01 -26.19
C GLN A 14 70.79 -15.54 -25.46
N LYS A 15 70.79 -15.61 -24.11
CA LYS A 15 71.82 -16.40 -23.37
C LYS A 15 71.52 -16.89 -21.94
N TYR A 16 70.25 -17.03 -21.51
CA TYR A 16 69.94 -17.46 -20.12
C TYR A 16 68.88 -18.58 -19.95
N ASP A 17 68.44 -19.26 -21.01
CA ASP A 17 67.34 -20.25 -20.95
C ASP A 17 67.75 -21.71 -20.62
N SER A 18 69.04 -22.04 -20.48
CA SER A 18 69.48 -23.45 -20.46
C SER A 18 69.68 -24.11 -19.09
N MET A 19 69.48 -23.41 -17.95
CA MET A 19 69.82 -23.96 -16.60
C MET A 19 68.74 -23.87 -15.50
N LEU A 20 67.51 -23.45 -15.82
CA LEU A 20 66.42 -23.28 -14.83
C LEU A 20 65.37 -24.42 -14.65
N PRO A 21 65.22 -25.46 -15.51
CA PRO A 21 64.12 -26.42 -15.35
C PRO A 21 64.23 -27.41 -14.16
N LYS A 22 65.44 -27.80 -13.75
CA LYS A 22 65.63 -28.97 -12.84
C LYS A 22 65.63 -28.68 -11.34
N TRP A 23 65.70 -27.41 -10.91
CA TRP A 23 65.67 -27.04 -9.47
C TRP A 23 64.28 -26.64 -8.97
N LYS A 24 63.35 -26.25 -9.86
CA LYS A 24 62.02 -25.74 -9.48
C LYS A 24 60.98 -26.83 -9.17
N ALA A 25 61.10 -28.02 -9.76
CA ALA A 25 60.14 -29.11 -9.54
C ALA A 25 60.20 -29.66 -8.10
N THR A 26 61.38 -30.15 -7.68
CA THR A 26 61.54 -30.90 -6.41
C THR A 26 61.38 -30.06 -5.14
N VAL A 27 61.67 -28.76 -5.21
CA VAL A 27 61.46 -27.84 -4.06
C VAL A 27 60.02 -27.30 -4.05
N GLY A 28 59.44 -27.02 -5.22
CA GLY A 28 58.06 -26.57 -5.35
C GLY A 28 57.05 -27.59 -4.86
N GLU A 29 57.17 -28.85 -5.31
CA GLU A 29 56.28 -29.93 -4.88
C GLU A 29 56.37 -30.21 -3.38
N ARG A 30 57.57 -30.18 -2.79
CA ARG A 30 57.76 -30.39 -1.34
C ARG A 30 57.19 -29.24 -0.50
N LEU A 31 57.32 -27.99 -0.94
CA LEU A 31 56.71 -26.83 -0.27
C LEU A 31 55.17 -26.84 -0.39
N VAL A 32 54.62 -27.22 -1.54
CA VAL A 32 53.17 -27.39 -1.72
C VAL A 32 52.65 -28.54 -0.86
N ALA A 33 53.33 -29.69 -0.81
CA ALA A 33 52.96 -30.82 0.05
C ALA A 33 53.00 -30.46 1.55
N LEU A 34 54.04 -29.75 2.01
CA LEU A 34 54.12 -29.25 3.39
C LEU A 34 53.00 -28.23 3.70
N SER A 35 52.68 -27.34 2.77
CA SER A 35 51.58 -26.36 2.93
C SER A 35 50.22 -27.07 3.01
N LEU A 36 49.99 -28.07 2.14
CA LEU A 36 48.77 -28.87 2.16
C LEU A 36 48.65 -29.70 3.44
N PHE A 37 49.74 -30.30 3.90
CA PHE A 37 49.77 -31.08 5.14
C PHE A 37 49.48 -30.19 6.36
N MET A 38 50.10 -29.00 6.45
CA MET A 38 49.81 -28.03 7.51
C MET A 38 48.34 -27.56 7.49
N LEU A 39 47.77 -27.32 6.31
CA LEU A 39 46.35 -26.94 6.17
C LEU A 39 45.40 -28.08 6.57
N ILE A 40 45.70 -29.32 6.17
CA ILE A 40 44.91 -30.51 6.53
C ILE A 40 45.02 -30.78 8.04
N SER A 41 46.22 -30.69 8.63
CA SER A 41 46.42 -30.83 10.08
C SER A 41 45.69 -29.74 10.87
N ALA A 42 45.72 -28.48 10.41
CA ALA A 42 44.97 -27.40 11.04
C ALA A 42 43.45 -27.59 10.91
N PHE A 43 42.96 -28.07 9.77
CA PHE A 43 41.54 -28.37 9.55
C PHE A 43 41.06 -29.55 10.41
N LEU A 44 41.86 -30.62 10.52
CA LEU A 44 41.56 -31.76 11.40
C LEU A 44 41.64 -31.38 12.88
N ALA A 45 42.58 -30.52 13.27
CA ALA A 45 42.64 -29.97 14.64
C ALA A 45 41.42 -29.10 14.95
N LEU A 46 40.95 -28.27 14.00
CA LEU A 46 39.73 -27.47 14.14
C LEU A 46 38.48 -28.37 14.27
N LEU A 47 38.36 -29.40 13.44
CA LEU A 47 37.29 -30.40 13.52
C LEU A 47 37.31 -31.15 14.85
N ALA A 48 38.49 -31.61 15.30
CA ALA A 48 38.64 -32.23 16.61
C ALA A 48 38.26 -31.28 17.74
N HIS A 49 38.62 -29.99 17.66
CA HIS A 49 38.25 -28.99 18.67
C HIS A 49 36.73 -28.75 18.72
N VAL A 50 36.07 -28.66 17.56
CA VAL A 50 34.60 -28.51 17.46
C VAL A 50 33.85 -29.75 17.96
N VAL A 51 34.41 -30.95 17.78
CA VAL A 51 33.78 -32.22 18.21
C VAL A 51 34.06 -32.55 19.69
N VAL A 52 35.26 -32.22 20.21
CA VAL A 52 35.67 -32.53 21.59
C VAL A 52 35.26 -31.45 22.59
N PHE A 53 35.11 -30.19 22.15
CA PHE A 53 34.66 -29.08 22.99
C PHE A 53 33.34 -28.44 22.47
N PRO A 54 32.20 -29.16 22.48
CA PRO A 54 30.90 -28.55 22.30
C PRO A 54 30.55 -27.72 23.54
N SER A 55 31.01 -26.46 23.59
CA SER A 55 30.78 -25.57 24.74
C SER A 55 29.27 -25.38 24.98
N PRO A 56 28.73 -25.75 26.16
CA PRO A 56 27.33 -25.56 26.50
C PRO A 56 27.10 -24.09 26.89
N GLY A 57 26.99 -23.22 25.90
CA GLY A 57 26.63 -21.81 26.09
C GLY A 57 27.39 -20.84 25.19
N GLY A 58 26.62 -19.97 24.51
CA GLY A 58 27.00 -18.65 24.00
C GLY A 58 28.37 -18.48 23.32
N GLY A 59 28.44 -18.60 21.98
CA GLY A 59 29.66 -18.19 21.28
C GLY A 59 29.86 -18.58 19.80
N GLY A 60 28.83 -18.59 18.95
CA GLY A 60 29.00 -18.97 17.53
C GLY A 60 28.27 -18.14 16.44
N PRO A 61 28.31 -16.79 16.39
CA PRO A 61 27.54 -16.04 15.40
C PRO A 61 28.28 -15.78 14.07
N ALA A 62 29.60 -15.53 14.11
CA ALA A 62 30.29 -14.83 13.03
C ALA A 62 30.35 -15.62 11.71
N LEU A 63 30.96 -16.82 11.70
CA LEU A 63 31.15 -17.61 10.48
C LEU A 63 29.82 -18.18 9.93
N TYR A 64 28.92 -18.65 10.80
CA TYR A 64 27.59 -19.13 10.37
C TYR A 64 26.72 -18.01 9.78
N GLN A 65 26.75 -16.79 10.34
CA GLN A 65 26.06 -15.66 9.73
C GLN A 65 26.78 -15.13 8.48
N TRP A 66 28.12 -15.16 8.42
CA TRP A 66 28.85 -14.76 7.22
C TRP A 66 28.55 -15.70 6.05
N TRP A 67 28.51 -17.02 6.30
CA TRP A 67 28.13 -18.02 5.30
C TRP A 67 26.64 -17.91 4.92
N ARG A 68 25.73 -17.56 5.83
CA ARG A 68 24.34 -17.21 5.44
C ARG A 68 24.23 -15.91 4.61
N ARG A 69 25.10 -14.92 4.83
CA ARG A 69 25.07 -13.64 4.10
C ARG A 69 25.72 -13.69 2.72
N HIS A 70 26.70 -14.57 2.51
CA HIS A 70 27.48 -14.65 1.26
C HIS A 70 27.39 -16.03 0.56
N GLY A 71 26.78 -17.02 1.18
CA GLY A 71 26.55 -18.36 0.65
C GLY A 71 25.46 -18.40 -0.40
N SER A 72 25.79 -17.87 -1.59
CA SER A 72 24.98 -17.90 -2.82
C SER A 72 23.62 -17.23 -2.74
N ALA A 73 23.41 -16.24 -3.61
CA ALA A 73 22.07 -15.85 -4.06
C ALA A 73 21.45 -16.99 -4.90
N ARG A 74 21.09 -18.10 -4.25
CA ARG A 74 20.18 -19.12 -4.78
C ARG A 74 18.92 -18.37 -5.16
N ARG A 75 18.68 -18.19 -6.48
CA ARG A 75 17.49 -17.53 -7.04
C ARG A 75 16.27 -17.99 -6.22
N ARG A 76 15.77 -17.11 -5.34
CA ARG A 76 14.64 -17.42 -4.45
C ARG A 76 13.51 -17.93 -5.35
N SER A 77 13.13 -19.20 -5.21
CA SER A 77 12.07 -19.76 -6.02
C SER A 77 10.79 -18.99 -5.72
N PRO A 78 9.95 -18.62 -6.71
CA PRO A 78 8.72 -17.90 -6.43
C PRO A 78 7.84 -18.64 -5.42
N THR A 79 7.24 -17.91 -4.49
CA THR A 79 6.24 -18.46 -3.57
C THR A 79 5.12 -19.13 -4.36
N SER A 80 4.67 -20.30 -3.89
CA SER A 80 3.65 -21.13 -4.52
C SER A 80 2.82 -21.81 -3.44
N LEU A 81 1.72 -22.48 -3.83
CA LEU A 81 0.86 -23.20 -2.88
C LEU A 81 1.59 -24.25 -2.04
N SER A 82 2.62 -24.90 -2.60
CA SER A 82 3.43 -25.89 -1.87
C SER A 82 4.33 -25.28 -0.79
N HIS A 83 4.46 -23.95 -0.72
CA HIS A 83 5.20 -23.26 0.35
C HIS A 83 4.30 -22.80 1.50
N ILE A 84 2.97 -22.87 1.33
CA ILE A 84 1.96 -22.46 2.30
C ILE A 84 1.49 -23.69 3.08
N LEU A 85 1.19 -23.53 4.37
CA LEU A 85 0.56 -24.54 5.21
C LEU A 85 -0.66 -23.91 5.90
N PHE A 86 -1.84 -24.51 5.71
CA PHE A 86 -3.09 -24.04 6.31
C PHE A 86 -3.37 -24.74 7.65
N GLY A 87 -3.64 -23.98 8.71
CA GLY A 87 -4.22 -24.47 9.96
C GLY A 87 -5.68 -24.00 10.04
N ILE A 88 -6.62 -24.93 9.88
CA ILE A 88 -8.06 -24.61 9.85
C ILE A 88 -8.64 -24.90 11.24
N GLY A 89 -9.17 -23.88 11.92
CA GLY A 89 -9.88 -24.03 13.19
C GLY A 89 -11.30 -24.57 12.97
N ALA A 90 -11.67 -25.64 13.69
CA ALA A 90 -12.96 -26.30 13.53
C ALA A 90 -13.42 -26.99 14.83
N SER A 91 -14.69 -27.37 14.88
CA SER A 91 -15.22 -28.33 15.87
C SER A 91 -15.73 -29.58 15.15
N ALA A 92 -15.54 -30.76 15.73
CA ALA A 92 -16.04 -32.02 15.17
C ALA A 92 -17.56 -32.00 15.01
N HIS A 93 -18.26 -31.28 15.89
CA HIS A 93 -19.71 -31.06 15.82
C HIS A 93 -20.13 -30.20 14.63
N THR A 94 -19.37 -29.16 14.26
CA THR A 94 -19.69 -28.27 13.13
C THR A 94 -19.15 -28.78 11.80
N TRP A 95 -18.04 -29.52 11.82
CA TRP A 95 -17.31 -29.98 10.66
C TRP A 95 -18.20 -30.70 9.62
N GLY A 96 -19.14 -31.53 10.08
CA GLY A 96 -20.01 -32.30 9.19
C GLY A 96 -20.81 -31.46 8.18
N HIS A 97 -21.27 -30.26 8.59
CA HIS A 97 -22.00 -29.33 7.72
C HIS A 97 -21.12 -28.22 7.12
N ARG A 98 -20.07 -27.78 7.84
CA ARG A 98 -19.19 -26.69 7.39
C ARG A 98 -18.09 -27.09 6.41
N ARG A 99 -17.64 -28.35 6.42
CA ARG A 99 -16.59 -28.87 5.51
C ARG A 99 -16.80 -28.49 4.03
N GLY A 100 -18.05 -28.34 3.60
CA GLY A 100 -18.39 -27.92 2.24
C GLY A 100 -17.74 -26.59 1.83
N TYR A 101 -17.53 -25.65 2.75
CA TYR A 101 -16.83 -24.39 2.49
C TYR A 101 -15.34 -24.63 2.21
N VAL A 102 -14.68 -25.45 3.04
CA VAL A 102 -13.27 -25.84 2.85
C VAL A 102 -13.09 -26.62 1.54
N GLU A 103 -14.00 -27.53 1.22
CA GLU A 103 -14.00 -28.33 -0.01
C GLU A 103 -14.11 -27.51 -1.31
N LEU A 104 -14.56 -26.24 -1.27
CA LEU A 104 -14.58 -25.36 -2.46
C LEU A 104 -13.17 -25.00 -2.96
N TRP A 105 -12.27 -24.73 -2.01
CA TRP A 105 -10.97 -24.12 -2.27
C TRP A 105 -9.79 -25.06 -2.00
N TRP A 106 -9.97 -26.04 -1.11
CA TRP A 106 -8.98 -27.07 -0.84
C TRP A 106 -8.70 -27.93 -2.08
N ARG A 107 -7.44 -28.33 -2.29
CA ARG A 107 -7.01 -29.11 -3.45
C ARG A 107 -6.13 -30.27 -3.02
N PRO A 108 -6.66 -31.50 -2.94
CA PRO A 108 -5.89 -32.69 -2.59
C PRO A 108 -4.60 -32.79 -3.41
N GLY A 109 -3.48 -33.05 -2.75
CA GLY A 109 -2.15 -33.12 -3.37
C GLY A 109 -1.56 -31.79 -3.87
N ARG A 110 -2.20 -30.64 -3.60
CA ARG A 110 -1.69 -29.30 -3.97
C ARG A 110 -1.73 -28.28 -2.84
N THR A 111 -2.75 -28.34 -1.97
CA THR A 111 -2.78 -27.64 -0.68
C THR A 111 -2.36 -28.63 0.41
N ARG A 112 -1.69 -28.11 1.45
CA ARG A 112 -1.25 -28.87 2.62
C ARG A 112 -1.58 -28.10 3.90
N GLY A 113 -1.73 -28.82 4.99
CA GLY A 113 -2.30 -28.27 6.22
C GLY A 113 -3.11 -29.31 6.98
N TYR A 114 -3.75 -28.86 8.05
CA TYR A 114 -4.54 -29.70 8.95
C TYR A 114 -5.80 -28.98 9.38
N VAL A 115 -6.89 -29.74 9.53
CA VAL A 115 -8.09 -29.29 10.26
C VAL A 115 -7.85 -29.60 11.74
N TRP A 116 -7.83 -28.58 12.58
CA TRP A 116 -7.64 -28.68 14.02
C TRP A 116 -8.99 -28.74 14.70
N LEU A 117 -9.29 -29.90 15.27
CA LEU A 117 -10.57 -30.21 15.90
C LEU A 117 -10.44 -30.28 17.42
N ASP A 118 -11.57 -30.19 18.09
CA ASP A 118 -11.72 -30.36 19.52
C ASP A 118 -11.71 -31.84 19.96
N GLU A 119 -12.14 -32.74 19.07
CA GLU A 119 -12.12 -34.20 19.26
C GLU A 119 -11.91 -34.93 17.91
N ALA A 120 -11.80 -36.26 17.93
CA ALA A 120 -11.57 -37.05 16.71
C ALA A 120 -12.87 -37.17 15.88
N PRO A 121 -12.88 -36.76 14.59
CA PRO A 121 -14.05 -36.87 13.74
C PRO A 121 -14.19 -38.30 13.19
N ALA A 122 -15.41 -38.68 12.79
CA ALA A 122 -15.67 -39.92 12.06
C ALA A 122 -15.21 -39.89 10.58
N ALA A 123 -14.34 -38.96 10.18
CA ALA A 123 -14.06 -38.60 8.79
C ALA A 123 -12.58 -38.78 8.37
N SER A 124 -12.34 -38.92 7.06
CA SER A 124 -11.04 -39.30 6.46
C SER A 124 -10.15 -38.14 5.98
N THR A 125 -10.51 -36.88 6.24
CA THR A 125 -9.69 -35.70 5.92
C THR A 125 -8.48 -35.59 6.86
N PRO A 126 -7.30 -35.08 6.44
CA PRO A 126 -6.18 -34.82 7.35
C PRO A 126 -6.55 -33.87 8.49
N TYR A 127 -6.77 -34.43 9.68
CA TYR A 127 -7.12 -33.71 10.90
C TYR A 127 -6.02 -33.84 11.96
N ARG A 128 -6.07 -32.96 12.95
CA ARG A 128 -5.35 -33.08 14.23
C ARG A 128 -6.30 -32.73 15.36
N VAL A 129 -6.21 -33.44 16.48
CA VAL A 129 -6.93 -33.07 17.70
C VAL A 129 -6.07 -32.06 18.45
N SER A 130 -6.68 -30.94 18.83
CA SER A 130 -6.02 -29.88 19.59
C SER A 130 -5.62 -30.39 20.98
N PRO A 131 -4.47 -29.97 21.54
CA PRO A 131 -4.07 -30.35 22.91
C PRO A 131 -5.11 -29.96 23.97
N ASP A 132 -5.05 -30.61 25.13
CA ASP A 132 -5.94 -30.26 26.24
C ASP A 132 -5.75 -28.80 26.69
N ALA A 133 -6.88 -28.12 26.85
CA ALA A 133 -6.98 -26.74 27.30
C ALA A 133 -7.97 -26.59 28.47
N SER A 134 -8.36 -27.70 29.13
CA SER A 134 -9.27 -27.76 30.28
C SER A 134 -8.93 -26.72 31.37
N ARG A 135 -7.64 -26.47 31.61
CA ARG A 135 -7.11 -25.46 32.55
C ARG A 135 -7.58 -24.01 32.30
N PHE A 136 -8.09 -23.70 31.10
CA PHE A 136 -8.68 -22.39 30.78
C PHE A 136 -10.21 -22.34 30.99
N GLY A 137 -10.83 -23.44 31.43
CA GLY A 137 -12.27 -23.56 31.68
C GLY A 137 -13.10 -23.13 30.46
N ARG A 138 -14.01 -22.17 30.66
CA ARG A 138 -14.87 -21.61 29.60
C ARG A 138 -14.11 -20.98 28.41
N ARG A 139 -12.79 -20.76 28.52
CA ARG A 139 -11.93 -20.19 27.46
C ARG A 139 -11.07 -21.24 26.74
N ALA A 140 -11.28 -22.54 27.00
CA ALA A 140 -10.51 -23.62 26.38
C ALA A 140 -10.51 -23.56 24.84
N THR A 141 -11.66 -23.30 24.20
CA THR A 141 -11.74 -23.19 22.73
C THR A 141 -10.87 -22.07 22.17
N ALA A 142 -10.96 -20.84 22.71
CA ALA A 142 -10.10 -19.72 22.29
C ALA A 142 -8.60 -20.02 22.51
N SER A 143 -8.26 -20.74 23.58
CA SER A 143 -6.89 -21.15 23.88
C SER A 143 -6.33 -22.14 22.84
N ARG A 144 -7.16 -23.09 22.38
CA ARG A 144 -6.79 -24.07 21.34
C ARG A 144 -6.63 -23.40 19.98
N LEU A 145 -7.59 -22.57 19.58
CA LEU A 145 -7.53 -21.82 18.33
C LEU A 145 -6.29 -20.91 18.26
N ALA A 146 -5.94 -20.23 19.36
CA ALA A 146 -4.73 -19.40 19.42
C ALA A 146 -3.41 -20.18 19.24
N ARG A 147 -3.40 -21.49 19.52
CA ARG A 147 -2.22 -22.35 19.33
C ARG A 147 -2.09 -22.94 17.92
N ILE A 148 -3.13 -22.91 17.08
CA ILE A 148 -3.16 -23.60 15.77
C ILE A 148 -1.92 -23.33 14.91
N VAL A 149 -1.44 -22.09 14.85
CA VAL A 149 -0.26 -21.73 14.05
C VAL A 149 1.02 -22.33 14.63
N ALA A 150 1.19 -22.32 15.95
CA ALA A 150 2.33 -22.91 16.64
C ALA A 150 2.33 -24.44 16.56
N ASP A 151 1.17 -25.08 16.77
CA ASP A 151 1.03 -26.53 16.68
C ASP A 151 1.18 -27.00 15.21
N SER A 152 0.78 -26.18 14.23
CA SER A 152 1.04 -26.39 12.80
C SER A 152 2.52 -26.22 12.43
N PHE A 153 3.22 -25.28 13.06
CA PHE A 153 4.67 -25.12 12.92
C PHE A 153 5.43 -26.34 13.47
N ALA A 154 5.08 -26.80 14.67
CA ALA A 154 5.66 -28.01 15.25
C ALA A 154 5.37 -29.27 14.40
N ALA A 155 4.16 -29.40 13.87
CA ALA A 155 3.80 -30.47 12.93
C ALA A 155 4.59 -30.43 11.61
N ALA A 156 4.94 -29.24 11.13
CA ALA A 156 5.75 -29.06 9.92
C ALA A 156 7.24 -29.36 10.14
N ALA A 157 7.79 -28.95 11.29
CA ALA A 157 9.20 -29.18 11.65
C ALA A 157 9.55 -30.68 11.72
N ASN A 158 8.57 -31.53 12.08
CA ASN A 158 8.70 -32.99 12.12
C ASN A 158 8.33 -33.68 10.78
N GLY A 159 8.06 -32.91 9.71
CA GLY A 159 7.56 -33.38 8.43
C GLY A 159 8.63 -33.77 7.39
N THR A 160 8.21 -34.43 6.32
CA THR A 160 9.08 -34.97 5.26
C THR A 160 9.54 -33.90 4.26
N GLY A 161 10.45 -33.01 4.67
CA GLY A 161 11.41 -32.32 3.78
C GLY A 161 10.90 -31.22 2.84
N GLU A 162 9.61 -30.88 2.80
CA GLU A 162 9.11 -29.78 1.96
C GLU A 162 9.19 -28.40 2.66
N GLU A 163 9.86 -27.45 2.04
CA GLU A 163 10.04 -26.07 2.54
C GLU A 163 8.70 -25.38 2.89
N VAL A 164 8.52 -24.96 4.15
CA VAL A 164 7.41 -24.09 4.58
C VAL A 164 7.89 -22.65 4.70
N ARG A 165 7.13 -21.73 4.12
CA ARG A 165 7.42 -20.28 4.14
C ARG A 165 6.35 -19.47 4.85
N TRP A 166 5.11 -19.96 4.81
CA TRP A 166 3.93 -19.26 5.30
C TRP A 166 2.99 -20.22 6.01
N PHE A 167 2.53 -19.82 7.19
CA PHE A 167 1.52 -20.50 7.99
C PHE A 167 0.25 -19.65 7.98
N VAL A 168 -0.85 -20.20 7.46
CA VAL A 168 -2.10 -19.47 7.25
C VAL A 168 -3.17 -20.05 8.17
N MET A 169 -3.75 -19.21 9.02
CA MET A 169 -4.88 -19.55 9.87
C MET A 169 -6.19 -19.11 9.20
N GLY A 170 -7.25 -19.89 9.40
CA GLY A 170 -8.64 -19.52 9.11
C GLY A 170 -9.61 -20.52 9.77
N ASP A 171 -10.91 -20.26 9.71
CA ASP A 171 -11.95 -21.09 10.35
C ASP A 171 -12.64 -22.03 9.35
N ASP A 172 -13.48 -22.94 9.85
CA ASP A 172 -14.21 -23.93 9.05
C ASP A 172 -15.31 -23.34 8.13
N ASP A 173 -15.67 -22.08 8.31
CA ASP A 173 -16.53 -21.27 7.44
C ASP A 173 -15.78 -20.16 6.66
N THR A 174 -14.45 -20.23 6.63
CA THR A 174 -13.58 -19.36 5.82
C THR A 174 -13.28 -20.00 4.46
N VAL A 175 -13.51 -19.24 3.39
CA VAL A 175 -13.15 -19.62 2.02
C VAL A 175 -11.99 -18.79 1.51
N PHE A 176 -10.89 -19.45 1.14
CA PHE A 176 -9.69 -18.79 0.59
C PHE A 176 -9.69 -18.83 -0.95
N PHE A 177 -9.02 -17.85 -1.56
CA PHE A 177 -8.71 -17.79 -2.99
C PHE A 177 -7.22 -18.07 -3.18
N PRO A 178 -6.78 -19.33 -3.35
CA PRO A 178 -5.39 -19.71 -3.07
C PRO A 178 -4.37 -19.07 -4.03
N GLU A 179 -4.73 -18.87 -5.30
CA GLU A 179 -3.90 -18.11 -6.26
C GLU A 179 -3.69 -16.65 -5.85
N ASN A 180 -4.71 -15.99 -5.32
CA ASN A 180 -4.64 -14.60 -4.89
C ASN A 180 -3.86 -14.46 -3.58
N LEU A 181 -4.02 -15.42 -2.67
CA LEU A 181 -3.18 -15.54 -1.47
C LEU A 181 -1.70 -15.70 -1.83
N VAL A 182 -1.35 -16.55 -2.81
CA VAL A 182 0.03 -16.66 -3.32
C VAL A 182 0.51 -15.34 -3.95
N ALA A 183 -0.34 -14.65 -4.72
CA ALA A 183 0.00 -13.34 -5.30
C ALA A 183 0.30 -12.29 -4.22
N VAL A 184 -0.49 -12.25 -3.14
CA VAL A 184 -0.25 -11.38 -1.98
C VAL A 184 1.05 -11.75 -1.26
N LEU A 185 1.21 -13.01 -0.83
CA LEU A 185 2.36 -13.47 -0.04
C LEU A 185 3.68 -13.44 -0.82
N SER A 186 3.64 -13.50 -2.16
CA SER A 186 4.84 -13.34 -2.99
C SER A 186 5.42 -11.92 -3.04
N ARG A 187 4.71 -10.91 -2.51
CA ARG A 187 5.22 -9.53 -2.32
C ARG A 187 6.18 -9.38 -1.14
N TYR A 188 6.27 -10.40 -0.28
CA TYR A 188 6.94 -10.31 1.02
C TYR A 188 8.11 -11.29 1.13
N ASP A 189 9.17 -10.84 1.81
CA ASP A 189 10.36 -11.66 2.03
C ASP A 189 10.14 -12.64 3.19
N HIS A 190 9.63 -13.84 2.89
CA HIS A 190 9.35 -14.91 3.86
C HIS A 190 10.49 -15.27 4.84
N GLU A 191 11.72 -14.81 4.62
CA GLU A 191 12.85 -14.93 5.57
C GLU A 191 12.82 -13.86 6.70
N GLN A 192 11.90 -12.88 6.65
CA GLN A 192 11.65 -11.84 7.66
C GLN A 192 10.34 -12.11 8.42
N PRO A 193 10.19 -11.67 9.69
CA PRO A 193 8.98 -11.86 10.47
C PRO A 193 7.83 -10.97 9.98
N TYR A 194 6.74 -11.58 9.52
CA TYR A 194 5.51 -10.88 9.14
C TYR A 194 4.29 -11.49 9.81
N TYR A 195 3.35 -10.63 10.16
CA TYR A 195 1.96 -10.94 10.47
C TYR A 195 1.08 -10.22 9.45
N ILE A 196 0.39 -10.95 8.57
CA ILE A 196 -0.33 -10.40 7.41
C ILE A 196 -1.82 -10.75 7.52
N GLY A 197 -2.69 -9.75 7.37
CA GLY A 197 -4.15 -9.92 7.38
C GLY A 197 -4.86 -8.58 7.38
N ALA A 198 -6.10 -8.52 7.86
CA ALA A 198 -6.87 -7.28 7.97
C ALA A 198 -7.52 -7.11 9.35
N PRO A 199 -7.62 -5.87 9.89
CA PRO A 199 -8.59 -5.55 10.92
C PRO A 199 -10.01 -5.72 10.38
N SER A 200 -11.02 -5.84 11.25
CA SER A 200 -12.39 -6.06 10.80
C SER A 200 -12.96 -4.84 10.06
N GLU A 201 -13.99 -5.04 9.24
CA GLU A 201 -14.70 -3.94 8.57
C GLU A 201 -15.43 -2.98 9.53
N SER A 202 -15.70 -3.38 10.78
CA SER A 202 -16.44 -2.59 11.77
C SER A 202 -15.55 -1.76 12.68
N VAL A 203 -15.85 -0.46 12.79
CA VAL A 203 -15.24 0.41 13.80
C VAL A 203 -15.43 -0.15 15.21
N ARG A 204 -16.55 -0.83 15.48
CA ARG A 204 -16.89 -1.33 16.82
C ARG A 204 -15.97 -2.44 17.29
N GLN A 205 -15.75 -3.48 16.49
CA GLN A 205 -14.90 -4.60 16.93
C GLN A 205 -13.48 -4.11 17.10
N ASN A 206 -12.97 -3.32 16.15
CA ASN A 206 -11.61 -2.78 16.23
C ASN A 206 -11.42 -1.92 17.48
N THR A 207 -12.41 -1.10 17.86
CA THR A 207 -12.41 -0.34 19.12
C THR A 207 -12.42 -1.24 20.35
N ARG A 208 -13.15 -2.37 20.30
CA ARG A 208 -13.28 -3.34 21.40
C ARG A 208 -12.07 -4.26 21.58
N HIS A 209 -11.45 -4.66 20.48
CA HIS A 209 -10.38 -5.65 20.39
C HIS A 209 -9.08 -4.94 20.03
N SER A 210 -8.72 -4.86 18.74
CA SER A 210 -7.59 -4.07 18.28
C SER A 210 -7.65 -3.74 16.78
N TYR A 211 -7.29 -2.51 16.41
CA TYR A 211 -6.95 -2.10 15.04
C TYR A 211 -5.58 -2.65 14.57
N GLY A 212 -4.76 -3.14 15.48
CA GLY A 212 -3.46 -3.79 15.23
C GLY A 212 -3.55 -5.31 15.09
N MET A 213 -4.75 -5.90 15.11
CA MET A 213 -5.00 -7.33 15.02
C MET A 213 -5.57 -7.72 13.65
N ALA A 214 -5.08 -8.81 13.07
CA ALA A 214 -5.83 -9.54 12.05
C ALA A 214 -6.77 -10.54 12.72
N TYR A 215 -8.06 -10.43 12.41
CA TYR A 215 -9.09 -11.31 12.97
C TYR A 215 -9.03 -12.67 12.25
N GLY A 216 -9.02 -13.75 13.03
CA GLY A 216 -8.78 -15.13 12.60
C GLY A 216 -9.79 -15.62 11.57
N GLY A 217 -11.05 -15.21 11.70
CA GLY A 217 -12.11 -15.59 10.79
C GLY A 217 -11.83 -15.25 9.33
N GLY A 218 -11.52 -13.99 9.01
CA GLY A 218 -11.10 -13.59 7.66
C GLY A 218 -9.72 -14.15 7.27
N GLY A 219 -9.02 -14.78 8.20
CA GLY A 219 -7.73 -15.42 8.01
C GLY A 219 -6.55 -14.46 8.15
N PHE A 220 -5.41 -15.02 8.51
CA PHE A 220 -4.13 -14.32 8.55
C PHE A 220 -2.97 -15.26 8.22
N ALA A 221 -1.84 -14.69 7.82
CA ALA A 221 -0.63 -15.43 7.49
C ALA A 221 0.56 -14.96 8.35
N LEU A 222 1.28 -15.91 8.95
CA LEU A 222 2.61 -15.68 9.52
C LEU A 222 3.68 -16.20 8.57
N SER A 223 4.78 -15.46 8.41
CA SER A 223 5.98 -16.00 7.78
C SER A 223 6.65 -17.06 8.67
N TYR A 224 7.50 -17.91 8.10
CA TYR A 224 8.23 -18.93 8.84
C TYR A 224 8.93 -18.43 10.12
N PRO A 225 9.75 -17.35 10.11
CA PRO A 225 10.38 -16.86 11.33
C PRO A 225 9.38 -16.29 12.36
N ALA A 226 8.27 -15.67 11.92
CA ALA A 226 7.24 -15.20 12.84
C ALA A 226 6.51 -16.36 13.53
N ALA A 227 6.18 -17.42 12.77
CA ALA A 227 5.60 -18.65 13.33
C ALA A 227 6.56 -19.39 14.27
N ALA A 228 7.87 -19.40 13.96
CA ALA A 228 8.89 -20.01 14.80
C ALA A 228 9.05 -19.32 16.17
N GLU A 229 9.13 -17.98 16.18
CA GLU A 229 9.18 -17.22 17.45
C GLU A 229 7.87 -17.31 18.22
N LEU A 230 6.71 -17.27 17.54
CA LEU A 230 5.41 -17.46 18.18
C LEU A 230 5.35 -18.84 18.86
N ALA A 231 5.71 -19.91 18.17
CA ALA A 231 5.72 -21.26 18.72
C ALA A 231 6.62 -21.42 19.96
N ARG A 232 7.70 -20.64 20.04
CA ARG A 232 8.62 -20.62 21.20
C ARG A 232 8.02 -19.93 22.44
N VAL A 233 7.07 -19.00 22.27
CA VAL A 233 6.52 -18.19 23.39
C VAL A 233 5.04 -18.43 23.68
N ILE A 234 4.29 -19.07 22.77
CA ILE A 234 2.82 -19.11 22.79
C ILE A 234 2.26 -19.61 24.12
N ASP A 235 2.81 -20.70 24.68
CA ASP A 235 2.25 -21.34 25.89
C ASP A 235 2.38 -20.47 27.15
N GLY A 236 3.52 -19.80 27.32
CA GLY A 236 3.66 -18.81 28.38
C GLY A 236 2.85 -17.54 28.12
N CYS A 237 2.62 -17.19 26.85
CA CYS A 237 1.89 -16.00 26.44
C CYS A 237 0.37 -16.14 26.64
N ILE A 238 -0.25 -17.24 26.20
CA ILE A 238 -1.69 -17.50 26.44
C ILE A 238 -2.02 -17.62 27.94
N ASP A 239 -1.01 -17.92 28.77
CA ASP A 239 -1.13 -17.98 30.23
C ASP A 239 -1.04 -16.60 30.89
N ARG A 240 -0.33 -15.65 30.27
CA ARG A 240 -0.37 -14.22 30.63
C ARG A 240 -1.72 -13.60 30.27
N TYR A 241 -2.21 -13.86 29.07
CA TYR A 241 -3.47 -13.31 28.54
C TYR A 241 -4.66 -14.28 28.69
N ARG A 242 -4.74 -14.96 29.85
CA ARG A 242 -5.74 -16.01 30.11
C ARG A 242 -7.18 -15.48 30.14
N GLU A 243 -7.34 -14.21 30.45
CA GLU A 243 -8.59 -13.47 30.58
C GLU A 243 -9.24 -13.17 29.23
N PHE A 244 -8.44 -13.03 28.16
CA PHE A 244 -8.91 -12.77 26.80
C PHE A 244 -9.84 -13.88 26.31
N THR A 245 -10.95 -13.48 25.70
CA THR A 245 -12.03 -14.39 25.29
C THR A 245 -11.96 -14.82 23.83
N ALA A 246 -11.32 -14.05 22.94
CA ALA A 246 -11.03 -14.49 21.57
C ALA A 246 -9.63 -15.14 21.50
N SER A 247 -9.44 -16.00 20.51
CA SER A 247 -8.13 -16.52 20.12
C SER A 247 -7.21 -15.43 19.61
N ASP A 248 -7.80 -14.54 18.81
CA ASP A 248 -7.06 -13.60 17.96
C ASP A 248 -6.45 -12.50 18.81
N ASP A 249 -7.17 -12.03 19.84
CA ASP A 249 -6.67 -11.09 20.86
C ASP A 249 -5.35 -11.61 21.48
N ARG A 250 -5.28 -12.92 21.73
CA ARG A 250 -4.11 -13.58 22.32
C ARG A 250 -2.96 -13.68 21.32
N VAL A 251 -3.25 -14.11 20.09
CA VAL A 251 -2.24 -14.18 19.01
C VAL A 251 -1.65 -12.80 18.76
N HIS A 252 -2.49 -11.76 18.66
CA HIS A 252 -2.05 -10.38 18.55
C HIS A 252 -1.18 -9.96 19.72
N ALA A 253 -1.60 -10.17 20.97
CA ALA A 253 -0.81 -9.79 22.14
C ALA A 253 0.55 -10.52 22.21
N CYS A 254 0.62 -11.78 21.79
CA CYS A 254 1.89 -12.51 21.66
C CYS A 254 2.79 -11.95 20.55
N LEU A 255 2.22 -11.51 19.42
CA LEU A 255 2.97 -10.91 18.33
C LEU A 255 3.45 -9.49 18.68
N SER A 256 2.68 -8.72 19.45
CA SER A 256 3.10 -7.44 20.05
C SER A 256 4.26 -7.62 21.03
N GLU A 257 4.24 -8.66 21.88
CA GLU A 257 5.41 -9.00 22.73
C GLU A 257 6.67 -9.34 21.93
N LEU A 258 6.50 -9.92 20.74
CA LEU A 258 7.60 -10.21 19.80
C LEU A 258 7.99 -8.99 18.93
N GLY A 259 7.25 -7.88 19.00
CA GLY A 259 7.46 -6.69 18.18
C GLY A 259 7.11 -6.87 16.70
N ILE A 260 6.19 -7.79 16.37
CA ILE A 260 5.74 -8.11 15.01
C ILE A 260 4.37 -7.45 14.74
N PRO A 261 4.33 -6.25 14.13
CA PRO A 261 3.08 -5.53 13.88
C PRO A 261 2.29 -6.14 12.71
N LEU A 262 0.98 -5.85 12.68
CA LEU A 262 0.12 -6.22 11.56
C LEU A 262 0.49 -5.47 10.27
N THR A 263 0.88 -6.24 9.26
CA THR A 263 0.93 -5.83 7.86
C THR A 263 -0.47 -5.95 7.26
N ARG A 264 -1.13 -4.81 7.03
CA ARG A 264 -2.52 -4.75 6.56
C ARG A 264 -2.64 -5.08 5.06
N GLU A 265 -3.51 -6.01 4.72
CA GLU A 265 -3.85 -6.41 3.35
C GLU A 265 -5.37 -6.41 3.13
N PRO A 266 -5.92 -5.46 2.33
CA PRO A 266 -7.36 -5.20 2.26
C PRO A 266 -8.17 -6.26 1.48
N GLY A 267 -7.54 -7.36 1.07
CA GLY A 267 -8.20 -8.49 0.41
C GLY A 267 -8.58 -9.64 1.35
N PHE A 268 -8.11 -9.60 2.60
CA PHE A 268 -8.65 -10.45 3.66
C PHE A 268 -9.90 -9.78 4.20
N HIS A 269 -11.04 -10.47 4.18
CA HIS A 269 -12.32 -9.87 4.53
C HIS A 269 -13.10 -10.67 5.57
N HIS A 270 -13.64 -9.94 6.55
CA HIS A 270 -14.57 -10.45 7.56
C HIS A 270 -16.01 -10.20 7.11
N VAL A 271 -16.28 -10.51 5.82
CA VAL A 271 -17.54 -10.26 5.08
C VAL A 271 -18.82 -10.63 5.82
N ASN A 272 -18.75 -11.47 6.86
CA ASN A 272 -19.90 -11.80 7.69
C ASN A 272 -19.60 -11.99 9.19
N LEU A 273 -18.52 -11.39 9.72
CA LEU A 273 -18.35 -11.23 11.17
C LEU A 273 -18.78 -9.85 11.67
N ASP A 274 -19.00 -8.91 10.75
CA ASP A 274 -19.41 -7.55 11.07
C ASP A 274 -20.55 -6.98 10.25
N ILE A 275 -21.11 -7.75 9.30
CA ILE A 275 -22.31 -7.35 8.58
C ILE A 275 -23.32 -8.49 8.45
N HIS A 276 -24.61 -8.16 8.57
CA HIS A 276 -25.77 -9.01 8.29
C HIS A 276 -26.49 -8.53 7.02
N GLY A 277 -27.33 -9.39 6.44
CA GLY A 277 -28.24 -9.03 5.35
C GLY A 277 -27.70 -9.35 3.96
N ASP A 278 -27.80 -8.41 3.03
CA ASP A 278 -27.37 -8.59 1.63
C ASP A 278 -25.95 -8.03 1.43
N ALA A 279 -24.98 -8.93 1.27
CA ALA A 279 -23.58 -8.59 1.03
C ALA A 279 -23.28 -8.00 -0.38
N TYR A 280 -24.28 -7.93 -1.28
CA TYR A 280 -24.13 -7.37 -2.63
C TYR A 280 -23.44 -6.00 -2.64
N GLY A 281 -23.82 -5.11 -1.74
CA GLY A 281 -23.25 -3.77 -1.62
C GLY A 281 -21.74 -3.76 -1.40
N LEU A 282 -21.25 -4.59 -0.48
CA LEU A 282 -19.83 -4.74 -0.17
C LEU A 282 -19.08 -5.46 -1.30
N LEU A 283 -19.58 -6.62 -1.73
CA LEU A 283 -18.90 -7.47 -2.72
C LEU A 283 -18.85 -6.86 -4.13
N SER A 284 -19.84 -6.03 -4.50
CA SER A 284 -19.82 -5.28 -5.78
C SER A 284 -18.92 -4.04 -5.75
N ALA A 285 -18.43 -3.65 -4.57
CA ALA A 285 -17.54 -2.53 -4.32
C ALA A 285 -16.23 -2.96 -3.62
N HIS A 286 -15.80 -4.20 -3.87
CA HIS A 286 -14.50 -4.71 -3.41
C HIS A 286 -13.37 -3.75 -3.87
N PRO A 287 -12.40 -3.43 -2.99
CA PRO A 287 -11.29 -2.53 -3.32
C PRO A 287 -10.41 -3.07 -4.45
N VAL A 288 -9.57 -2.21 -5.03
CA VAL A 288 -8.60 -2.58 -6.08
C VAL A 288 -7.42 -3.35 -5.46
N ALA A 289 -7.69 -4.59 -5.06
CA ALA A 289 -6.78 -5.53 -4.42
C ALA A 289 -7.20 -6.97 -4.76
N PRO A 290 -6.31 -7.98 -4.70
CA PRO A 290 -6.70 -9.37 -4.85
C PRO A 290 -7.68 -9.77 -3.75
N LEU A 291 -8.83 -10.36 -4.09
CA LEU A 291 -9.69 -11.02 -3.11
C LEU A 291 -8.95 -12.25 -2.56
N VAL A 292 -8.65 -12.28 -1.26
CA VAL A 292 -7.89 -13.35 -0.60
C VAL A 292 -8.80 -14.33 0.12
N SER A 293 -9.81 -13.84 0.84
CA SER A 293 -10.70 -14.65 1.67
C SER A 293 -12.07 -14.01 1.87
N LEU A 294 -13.06 -14.85 2.18
CA LEU A 294 -14.38 -14.47 2.71
C LEU A 294 -14.68 -15.41 3.90
N HIS A 295 -15.46 -14.96 4.88
CA HIS A 295 -15.66 -15.70 6.14
C HIS A 295 -17.10 -15.64 6.65
N HIS A 296 -17.46 -16.58 7.54
CA HIS A 296 -18.71 -16.64 8.31
C HIS A 296 -19.99 -16.80 7.46
N LEU A 297 -19.89 -17.35 6.24
CA LEU A 297 -20.87 -17.18 5.15
C LEU A 297 -22.31 -17.69 5.43
N ASP A 298 -22.53 -18.42 6.53
CA ASP A 298 -23.84 -18.92 7.01
C ASP A 298 -24.85 -17.81 7.38
N PHE A 299 -24.39 -16.62 7.81
CA PHE A 299 -25.26 -15.60 8.43
C PHE A 299 -25.74 -14.45 7.50
N ILE A 300 -25.44 -14.52 6.19
CA ILE A 300 -25.90 -13.55 5.17
C ILE A 300 -26.87 -14.19 4.21
N GLN A 301 -27.60 -13.36 3.46
CA GLN A 301 -28.33 -13.82 2.29
C GLN A 301 -27.37 -14.45 1.27
N PRO A 302 -27.79 -15.48 0.51
CA PRO A 302 -26.93 -16.10 -0.51
C PRO A 302 -26.36 -15.07 -1.49
N ILE A 303 -25.04 -15.11 -1.72
CA ILE A 303 -24.34 -14.10 -2.54
C ILE A 303 -24.80 -14.07 -4.02
N SER A 304 -25.61 -15.04 -4.43
CA SER A 304 -26.30 -15.09 -5.72
C SER A 304 -27.68 -15.74 -5.54
N PRO A 305 -28.76 -15.12 -6.06
CA PRO A 305 -30.12 -15.66 -6.02
C PRO A 305 -30.33 -16.83 -7.00
N HIS A 306 -29.29 -17.25 -7.72
CA HIS A 306 -29.34 -18.43 -8.59
C HIS A 306 -28.99 -19.74 -7.87
N GLY A 307 -28.42 -19.68 -6.66
CA GLY A 307 -28.19 -20.85 -5.80
C GLY A 307 -29.42 -21.18 -4.95
N ARG A 308 -29.66 -22.48 -4.69
CA ARG A 308 -30.66 -22.90 -3.68
C ARG A 308 -30.12 -22.75 -2.25
N THR A 309 -28.79 -22.79 -2.11
CA THR A 309 -28.05 -22.65 -0.86
C THR A 309 -26.91 -21.64 -1.04
N GLN A 310 -26.37 -21.11 0.06
CA GLN A 310 -25.16 -20.30 0.05
C GLN A 310 -23.97 -21.04 -0.61
N LEU A 311 -23.85 -22.35 -0.33
CA LEU A 311 -22.79 -23.19 -0.91
C LEU A 311 -22.89 -23.25 -2.45
N ASP A 312 -24.09 -23.30 -3.03
CA ASP A 312 -24.28 -23.30 -4.50
C ASP A 312 -23.97 -21.93 -5.12
N ALA A 313 -24.27 -20.84 -4.41
CA ALA A 313 -23.90 -19.49 -4.83
C ALA A 313 -22.37 -19.32 -4.83
N LEU A 314 -21.68 -19.86 -3.82
CA LEU A 314 -20.22 -19.87 -3.72
C LEU A 314 -19.56 -20.77 -4.76
N ARG A 315 -20.10 -21.98 -5.03
CA ARG A 315 -19.63 -22.84 -6.14
C ARG A 315 -19.59 -22.07 -7.45
N SER A 316 -20.66 -21.34 -7.77
CA SER A 316 -20.75 -20.49 -8.97
C SER A 316 -19.64 -19.42 -9.02
N LEU A 317 -19.34 -18.78 -7.88
CA LEU A 317 -18.22 -17.82 -7.78
C LEU A 317 -16.86 -18.50 -7.95
N PHE A 318 -16.65 -19.66 -7.32
CA PHE A 318 -15.40 -20.41 -7.41
C PHE A 318 -15.12 -20.95 -8.80
N ASP A 319 -16.14 -21.35 -9.56
CA ASP A 319 -15.97 -21.79 -10.95
C ASP A 319 -15.51 -20.64 -11.87
N ALA A 320 -16.00 -19.40 -11.65
CA ALA A 320 -15.44 -18.23 -12.32
C ALA A 320 -14.01 -17.91 -11.83
N ALA A 321 -13.76 -17.98 -10.52
CA ALA A 321 -12.44 -17.70 -9.93
C ALA A 321 -11.37 -18.70 -10.39
N ARG A 322 -11.71 -19.97 -10.63
CA ARG A 322 -10.80 -20.98 -11.20
C ARG A 322 -10.35 -20.64 -12.63
N LEU A 323 -11.16 -19.88 -13.39
CA LEU A 323 -10.83 -19.45 -14.75
C LEU A 323 -9.91 -18.22 -14.76
N ASP A 324 -10.19 -17.21 -13.93
CA ASP A 324 -9.42 -15.95 -13.86
C ASP A 324 -9.32 -15.41 -12.41
N PRO A 325 -8.50 -16.04 -11.53
CA PRO A 325 -8.53 -15.76 -10.09
C PRO A 325 -8.11 -14.33 -9.75
N ALA A 326 -7.14 -13.80 -10.49
CA ALA A 326 -6.65 -12.43 -10.33
C ALA A 326 -7.72 -11.36 -10.63
N ARG A 327 -8.82 -11.74 -11.32
CA ARG A 327 -9.95 -10.87 -11.68
C ARG A 327 -11.15 -11.00 -10.72
N SER A 328 -11.12 -11.93 -9.77
CA SER A 328 -12.23 -12.15 -8.80
C SER A 328 -12.65 -10.85 -8.10
N LEU A 329 -13.94 -10.53 -8.21
CA LEU A 329 -14.61 -9.32 -7.70
C LEU A 329 -14.01 -7.96 -8.11
N GLN A 330 -13.11 -7.92 -9.10
CA GLN A 330 -12.49 -6.65 -9.53
C GLN A 330 -13.47 -5.75 -10.27
N GLN A 331 -13.57 -4.50 -9.81
CA GLN A 331 -14.42 -3.49 -10.43
C GLN A 331 -13.90 -3.04 -11.81
N ALA A 332 -14.82 -2.67 -12.69
CA ALA A 332 -14.54 -1.90 -13.90
C ALA A 332 -15.75 -0.99 -14.19
N PHE A 333 -15.50 0.30 -14.45
CA PHE A 333 -16.57 1.29 -14.67
C PHE A 333 -16.71 1.61 -16.15
N CYS A 334 -17.86 1.25 -16.72
CA CYS A 334 -18.15 1.44 -18.14
C CYS A 334 -19.37 2.34 -18.28
N TYR A 335 -19.24 3.42 -19.05
CA TYR A 335 -20.29 4.40 -19.27
C TYR A 335 -20.90 4.21 -20.66
N LEU A 336 -22.23 4.33 -20.77
CA LEU A 336 -22.98 4.10 -22.01
C LEU A 336 -23.86 5.31 -22.33
N GLY A 337 -23.45 6.14 -23.30
CA GLY A 337 -24.26 7.23 -23.85
C GLY A 337 -23.68 8.64 -23.61
N ARG A 338 -24.52 9.66 -23.86
CA ARG A 338 -24.14 11.08 -23.76
C ARG A 338 -24.15 11.60 -22.31
N VAL A 339 -23.33 12.62 -22.12
CA VAL A 339 -22.67 13.16 -20.91
C VAL A 339 -23.56 13.63 -19.73
N GLY A 340 -24.88 13.73 -19.86
CA GLY A 340 -25.70 14.52 -18.92
C GLY A 340 -26.14 13.89 -17.59
N LEU A 341 -25.92 12.59 -17.35
CA LEU A 341 -26.62 11.86 -16.27
C LEU A 341 -25.83 10.69 -15.65
N LEU A 342 -24.50 10.77 -15.69
CA LEU A 342 -23.61 9.68 -15.27
C LEU A 342 -23.20 9.84 -13.80
N ARG A 343 -23.29 8.74 -13.01
CA ARG A 343 -22.79 8.74 -11.63
C ARG A 343 -21.26 8.86 -11.62
N ALA A 344 -20.74 9.68 -10.72
CA ALA A 344 -19.31 9.85 -10.46
C ALA A 344 -18.59 8.52 -10.19
N ALA A 345 -17.31 8.41 -10.57
CA ALA A 345 -16.51 7.20 -10.33
C ALA A 345 -16.41 6.87 -8.83
N VAL A 346 -16.11 7.86 -7.98
CA VAL A 346 -16.10 7.71 -6.51
C VAL A 346 -17.44 7.20 -5.95
N SER A 347 -18.58 7.56 -6.58
CA SER A 347 -19.89 7.04 -6.19
C SER A 347 -20.10 5.57 -6.59
N LEU A 348 -19.36 5.04 -7.55
CA LEU A 348 -19.37 3.63 -7.95
C LEU A 348 -18.37 2.78 -7.13
N GLU A 349 -17.30 3.39 -6.63
CA GLU A 349 -16.35 2.80 -5.65
C GLU A 349 -16.99 2.65 -4.27
N THR A 350 -17.97 3.51 -3.94
CA THR A 350 -18.65 3.49 -2.64
C THR A 350 -19.69 2.34 -2.58
N PRO A 351 -19.57 1.34 -1.68
CA PRO A 351 -20.56 0.27 -1.50
C PRO A 351 -21.98 0.78 -1.22
N LEU A 352 -23.00 0.10 -1.74
CA LEU A 352 -24.39 0.35 -1.31
C LEU A 352 -24.58 -0.19 0.10
N HIS A 353 -25.30 0.53 0.95
CA HIS A 353 -25.65 0.06 2.30
C HIS A 353 -26.80 -0.96 2.24
N THR A 354 -26.54 -2.16 1.70
CA THR A 354 -27.51 -3.29 1.60
C THR A 354 -27.43 -4.26 2.79
N PHE A 355 -26.53 -3.97 3.72
CA PHE A 355 -26.17 -4.77 4.87
C PHE A 355 -26.20 -3.89 6.13
N THR A 356 -26.17 -4.48 7.32
CA THR A 356 -26.18 -3.77 8.61
C THR A 356 -25.10 -4.35 9.54
N PRO A 357 -24.53 -3.58 10.49
CA PRO A 357 -23.57 -4.10 11.47
C PRO A 357 -24.03 -5.40 12.18
N TRP A 358 -23.11 -6.34 12.42
CA TRP A 358 -23.37 -7.61 13.12
C TRP A 358 -23.87 -7.39 14.56
N ARG A 359 -23.31 -6.40 15.25
CA ARG A 359 -23.69 -6.00 16.61
C ARG A 359 -23.63 -4.49 16.72
N GLY A 360 -24.77 -3.84 16.94
CA GLY A 360 -24.81 -2.41 17.24
C GLY A 360 -26.07 -1.73 16.74
N SER A 361 -25.96 -0.41 16.55
CA SER A 361 -26.96 0.33 15.78
C SER A 361 -26.80 0.01 14.29
N PRO A 362 -27.89 -0.03 13.50
CA PRO A 362 -27.80 -0.07 12.03
C PRO A 362 -26.98 1.08 11.43
N ASP A 363 -26.81 2.20 12.16
CA ASP A 363 -26.08 3.39 11.73
C ASP A 363 -24.61 3.42 12.19
N GLU A 364 -24.07 2.33 12.73
CA GLU A 364 -22.68 2.27 13.21
C GLU A 364 -21.66 2.29 12.04
N PRO A 365 -20.56 3.06 12.12
CA PRO A 365 -19.66 3.25 10.98
C PRO A 365 -18.76 2.05 10.69
N PHE A 366 -18.39 1.93 9.40
CA PHE A 366 -17.42 0.97 8.87
C PHE A 366 -16.08 1.64 8.56
N LEU A 367 -15.03 0.85 8.29
CA LEU A 367 -13.72 1.34 7.81
C LEU A 367 -13.70 1.73 6.31
N PHE A 368 -14.89 1.97 5.75
CA PHE A 368 -15.14 2.45 4.39
C PHE A 368 -16.45 3.26 4.38
N ASN A 369 -16.62 4.14 3.39
CA ASN A 369 -17.87 4.88 3.20
C ASN A 369 -18.94 3.98 2.57
N THR A 370 -20.20 4.14 2.95
CA THR A 370 -21.35 3.56 2.21
C THR A 370 -22.19 4.63 1.55
N ARG A 371 -22.88 4.30 0.45
CA ARG A 371 -23.89 5.17 -0.18
C ARG A 371 -25.30 4.63 0.08
N PRO A 372 -26.32 5.51 0.23
CA PRO A 372 -27.65 5.09 0.66
C PRO A 372 -28.32 4.05 -0.25
N TRP A 373 -28.84 2.99 0.36
CA TRP A 373 -29.80 2.10 -0.26
C TRP A 373 -31.22 2.62 0.01
N ARG A 374 -32.02 2.83 -1.04
CA ARG A 374 -33.41 3.31 -0.93
C ARG A 374 -34.36 2.24 -1.47
N PRO A 375 -34.86 1.30 -0.64
CA PRO A 375 -35.67 0.18 -1.12
C PRO A 375 -36.99 0.63 -1.79
N ASN A 376 -37.57 1.72 -1.30
CA ASN A 376 -38.85 2.28 -1.75
C ASN A 376 -38.74 3.19 -2.99
N ASP A 377 -37.53 3.65 -3.35
CA ASP A 377 -37.30 4.46 -4.55
C ASP A 377 -36.81 3.56 -5.69
N ALA A 378 -37.75 3.16 -6.54
CA ALA A 378 -37.49 2.34 -7.74
C ALA A 378 -36.41 2.91 -8.66
N CYS A 379 -36.25 4.24 -8.69
CA CYS A 379 -35.30 4.95 -9.55
C CYS A 379 -33.94 5.22 -8.89
N ALA A 380 -33.81 5.02 -7.57
CA ALA A 380 -32.52 5.07 -6.88
C ALA A 380 -31.78 3.71 -6.96
N ARG A 381 -32.53 2.61 -7.02
CA ARG A 381 -32.02 1.23 -7.07
C ARG A 381 -31.38 0.91 -8.43
N PRO A 382 -30.18 0.28 -8.47
CA PRO A 382 -29.62 -0.26 -9.70
C PRO A 382 -30.42 -1.48 -10.18
N MET A 383 -30.35 -1.77 -11.48
CA MET A 383 -30.74 -3.10 -11.98
C MET A 383 -29.61 -4.08 -11.67
N THR A 384 -29.90 -5.14 -10.92
CA THR A 384 -28.91 -6.13 -10.49
C THR A 384 -28.82 -7.31 -11.47
N PHE A 385 -27.60 -7.76 -11.71
CA PHE A 385 -27.30 -8.91 -12.57
C PHE A 385 -26.31 -9.81 -11.80
N PHE A 386 -26.61 -11.09 -11.71
CA PHE A 386 -25.79 -12.05 -10.97
C PHE A 386 -25.20 -13.09 -11.91
N LEU A 387 -24.02 -13.60 -11.54
CA LEU A 387 -23.27 -14.57 -12.33
C LEU A 387 -24.14 -15.82 -12.59
N SER A 388 -24.32 -16.15 -13.86
CA SER A 388 -25.09 -17.30 -14.34
C SER A 388 -24.28 -18.27 -15.20
N GLY A 389 -23.07 -17.90 -15.60
CA GLY A 389 -22.11 -18.82 -16.23
C GLY A 389 -20.73 -18.21 -16.44
N ALA A 390 -19.71 -19.06 -16.51
CA ALA A 390 -18.33 -18.66 -16.80
C ALA A 390 -17.66 -19.71 -17.71
N ARG A 391 -16.87 -19.27 -18.69
CA ARG A 391 -16.13 -20.15 -19.60
C ARG A 391 -14.86 -19.50 -20.14
N ASN A 392 -13.88 -20.33 -20.52
CA ASN A 392 -12.80 -19.91 -21.39
C ASN A 392 -13.30 -19.80 -22.83
N GLN A 393 -12.75 -18.87 -23.60
CA GLN A 393 -12.90 -18.77 -25.04
C GLN A 393 -11.52 -18.64 -25.70
N THR A 394 -11.22 -19.53 -26.64
CA THR A 394 -10.04 -19.45 -27.51
C THR A 394 -10.35 -18.59 -28.73
N SER A 395 -9.69 -17.44 -28.82
CA SER A 395 -9.75 -16.58 -30.01
C SER A 395 -8.71 -17.04 -31.02
N VAL A 396 -9.15 -17.56 -32.17
CA VAL A 396 -8.23 -17.96 -33.28
C VAL A 396 -7.41 -16.76 -33.80
N ALA A 397 -7.87 -15.53 -33.55
CA ALA A 397 -7.23 -14.29 -34.00
C ALA A 397 -6.35 -13.58 -32.95
N ALA A 398 -6.25 -14.10 -31.72
CA ALA A 398 -5.43 -13.50 -30.67
C ALA A 398 -4.83 -14.61 -29.78
N ALA A 399 -3.50 -14.69 -29.73
CA ALA A 399 -2.74 -15.74 -29.02
C ALA A 399 -2.81 -15.63 -27.47
N THR A 400 -3.90 -15.10 -26.93
CA THR A 400 -4.13 -14.89 -25.50
C THR A 400 -5.44 -15.55 -25.07
N ALA A 401 -5.41 -16.27 -23.95
CA ALA A 401 -6.61 -16.87 -23.38
C ALA A 401 -7.59 -15.76 -22.95
N THR A 402 -8.86 -15.88 -23.38
CA THR A 402 -9.93 -14.96 -22.97
C THR A 402 -10.93 -15.67 -22.09
N THR A 403 -11.42 -14.97 -21.08
CA THR A 403 -12.50 -15.43 -20.19
C THR A 403 -13.79 -14.71 -20.53
N VAL A 404 -14.90 -15.44 -20.44
CA VAL A 404 -16.25 -14.93 -20.68
C VAL A 404 -17.12 -15.30 -19.49
N THR A 405 -17.68 -14.29 -18.83
CA THR A 405 -18.70 -14.45 -17.78
C THR A 405 -20.02 -13.88 -18.26
N GLU A 406 -21.11 -14.56 -17.92
CA GLU A 406 -22.48 -14.16 -18.25
C GLU A 406 -23.25 -13.95 -16.96
N TYR A 407 -24.02 -12.86 -16.91
CA TYR A 407 -24.78 -12.43 -15.75
C TYR A 407 -26.24 -12.25 -16.16
N SER A 408 -27.14 -12.90 -15.44
CA SER A 408 -28.58 -12.84 -15.69
C SER A 408 -29.22 -11.75 -14.83
N ARG A 409 -30.19 -11.01 -15.40
CA ARG A 409 -30.95 -10.00 -14.65
C ARG A 409 -31.71 -10.67 -13.52
N HIS A 410 -31.50 -10.22 -12.29
CA HIS A 410 -32.34 -10.61 -11.17
C HIS A 410 -33.55 -9.69 -11.07
N VAL A 411 -34.70 -10.28 -10.76
CA VAL A 411 -35.94 -9.58 -10.42
C VAL A 411 -36.37 -10.13 -9.07
N ALA A 412 -36.32 -9.30 -8.03
CA ALA A 412 -36.80 -9.68 -6.71
C ALA A 412 -38.28 -10.11 -6.82
N GLY A 413 -38.61 -11.25 -6.20
CA GLY A 413 -39.89 -11.92 -6.43
C GLY A 413 -41.11 -11.13 -5.96
N GLY A 414 -42.21 -11.25 -6.70
CA GLY A 414 -43.55 -10.85 -6.23
C GLY A 414 -44.00 -9.43 -6.56
N GLY A 415 -44.42 -9.21 -7.82
CA GLY A 415 -45.64 -8.47 -8.23
C GLY A 415 -45.99 -7.05 -7.74
N GLY A 416 -45.31 -6.45 -6.76
CA GLY A 416 -45.77 -5.23 -6.08
C GLY A 416 -44.71 -4.14 -5.88
N HIS A 417 -43.46 -4.36 -6.27
CA HIS A 417 -42.46 -3.28 -6.24
C HIS A 417 -42.65 -2.32 -7.43
N PRO A 418 -42.71 -1.00 -7.19
CA PRO A 418 -42.82 -0.04 -8.29
C PRO A 418 -41.62 -0.16 -9.24
N VAL A 419 -41.88 -0.05 -10.53
CA VAL A 419 -40.85 -0.01 -11.58
C VAL A 419 -40.50 1.45 -11.85
N CYS A 420 -39.22 1.75 -12.06
CA CYS A 420 -38.83 3.13 -12.41
C CYS A 420 -39.28 3.47 -13.83
N ASP A 421 -40.27 4.35 -13.96
CA ASP A 421 -40.82 4.79 -15.24
C ASP A 421 -39.95 5.77 -16.04
N LYS A 422 -38.75 6.13 -15.55
CA LYS A 422 -37.83 7.01 -16.29
C LYS A 422 -37.41 6.36 -17.63
N PRO A 423 -37.34 7.11 -18.75
CA PRO A 423 -36.99 6.55 -20.06
C PRO A 423 -35.67 5.76 -20.09
N SER A 424 -34.67 6.18 -19.31
CA SER A 424 -33.41 5.47 -19.14
C SER A 424 -33.58 4.07 -18.54
N PHE A 425 -34.46 3.92 -17.54
CA PHE A 425 -34.79 2.63 -16.94
C PHE A 425 -35.63 1.76 -17.89
N ARG A 426 -36.59 2.33 -18.63
CA ARG A 426 -37.34 1.59 -19.66
C ARG A 426 -36.40 1.02 -20.74
N SER A 427 -35.41 1.80 -21.17
CA SER A 427 -34.38 1.36 -22.12
C SER A 427 -33.48 0.27 -21.52
N ALA A 428 -33.01 0.45 -20.28
CA ALA A 428 -32.18 -0.54 -19.59
C ALA A 428 -32.91 -1.86 -19.30
N ALA A 429 -34.24 -1.83 -19.11
CA ALA A 429 -35.06 -3.02 -18.85
C ALA A 429 -35.08 -4.03 -20.02
N ALA A 430 -34.66 -3.62 -21.22
CA ALA A 430 -34.48 -4.53 -22.35
C ALA A 430 -33.29 -5.50 -22.16
N VAL A 431 -32.27 -5.12 -21.36
CA VAL A 431 -31.11 -5.95 -21.06
C VAL A 431 -31.53 -7.10 -20.14
N ARG A 432 -31.51 -8.33 -20.67
CA ARG A 432 -31.75 -9.55 -19.89
C ARG A 432 -30.47 -10.22 -19.42
N THR A 433 -29.39 -10.05 -20.18
CA THR A 433 -28.08 -10.65 -19.91
C THR A 433 -26.98 -9.63 -20.13
N VAL A 434 -26.04 -9.55 -19.18
CA VAL A 434 -24.75 -8.89 -19.39
C VAL A 434 -23.72 -9.97 -19.69
N ARG A 435 -22.98 -9.83 -20.79
CA ARG A 435 -21.85 -10.71 -21.13
C ARG A 435 -20.56 -9.93 -20.99
N VAL A 436 -19.69 -10.33 -20.07
CA VAL A 436 -18.37 -9.73 -19.89
C VAL A 436 -17.34 -10.61 -20.62
N VAL A 437 -16.48 -9.99 -21.42
CA VAL A 437 -15.37 -10.63 -22.14
C VAL A 437 -14.08 -9.93 -21.74
N ALA A 438 -13.09 -10.68 -21.28
CA ALA A 438 -11.80 -10.14 -20.86
C ALA A 438 -10.63 -11.03 -21.33
N PRO A 439 -9.44 -10.47 -21.59
CA PRO A 439 -8.22 -11.26 -21.58
C PRO A 439 -7.97 -11.73 -20.13
N LYS A 440 -7.51 -12.97 -19.97
CA LYS A 440 -7.17 -13.51 -18.65
C LYS A 440 -6.15 -12.59 -17.96
N MET A 441 -6.43 -12.19 -16.73
CA MET A 441 -5.57 -11.27 -15.98
C MET A 441 -4.29 -11.99 -15.56
N ASN A 442 -3.14 -11.31 -15.65
CA ASN A 442 -1.89 -11.88 -15.18
C ASN A 442 -1.81 -11.69 -13.66
N PRO A 443 -1.64 -12.75 -12.84
CA PRO A 443 -1.46 -12.59 -11.39
C PRO A 443 -0.27 -11.69 -11.01
N ALA A 444 0.75 -11.59 -11.89
CA ALA A 444 1.87 -10.67 -11.70
C ALA A 444 1.49 -9.19 -11.83
N ASP A 445 0.32 -8.84 -12.38
CA ASP A 445 -0.18 -7.46 -12.35
C ASP A 445 -0.44 -6.98 -10.91
N TRP A 446 -0.61 -7.88 -9.94
CA TRP A 446 -0.71 -7.53 -8.51
C TRP A 446 0.62 -7.19 -7.82
N GLN A 447 1.74 -7.35 -8.53
CA GLN A 447 3.07 -6.87 -8.12
C GLN A 447 3.31 -5.41 -8.54
N ARG A 448 2.38 -4.83 -9.30
CA ARG A 448 2.47 -3.49 -9.90
C ARG A 448 1.68 -2.48 -9.09
N ALA A 449 1.72 -1.20 -9.48
CA ALA A 449 0.85 -0.18 -8.93
C ALA A 449 -0.63 -0.63 -9.07
N PRO A 450 -1.41 -0.71 -7.97
CA PRO A 450 -2.81 -1.10 -8.03
C PRO A 450 -3.56 -0.19 -9.00
N ARG A 451 -4.29 -0.77 -9.95
CA ARG A 451 -5.00 0.01 -10.96
C ARG A 451 -6.27 -0.67 -11.44
N ARG A 452 -7.38 0.06 -11.41
CA ARG A 452 -8.65 -0.46 -11.94
C ARG A 452 -8.58 -0.60 -13.46
N GLN A 453 -9.09 -1.70 -13.99
CA GLN A 453 -9.07 -1.96 -15.43
C GLN A 453 -10.19 -1.21 -16.16
N CYS A 454 -9.85 -0.67 -17.33
CA CYS A 454 -10.79 -0.03 -18.24
C CYS A 454 -11.78 -1.05 -18.82
N CYS A 455 -12.96 -0.57 -19.20
CA CYS A 455 -13.92 -1.35 -19.96
C CYS A 455 -14.69 -0.52 -20.98
N ARG A 456 -15.39 -1.20 -21.89
CA ARG A 456 -16.24 -0.61 -22.93
C ARG A 456 -17.47 -1.48 -23.16
N THR A 457 -18.57 -0.87 -23.57
CA THR A 457 -19.87 -1.52 -23.78
C THR A 457 -20.28 -1.57 -25.25
N ALA A 458 -20.97 -2.63 -25.67
CA ALA A 458 -21.56 -2.79 -26.99
C ALA A 458 -22.88 -3.58 -26.91
N TRP A 459 -23.87 -3.21 -27.72
CA TRP A 459 -25.14 -3.93 -27.81
C TRP A 459 -25.04 -5.13 -28.74
N VAL A 460 -25.55 -6.29 -28.32
CA VAL A 460 -25.56 -7.54 -29.10
C VAL A 460 -26.99 -8.11 -29.11
N ARG A 461 -27.43 -8.67 -30.26
CA ARG A 461 -28.78 -9.26 -30.48
C ARG A 461 -29.96 -8.37 -30.07
N ARG A 462 -30.41 -7.47 -30.96
CA ARG A 462 -31.66 -6.67 -30.80
C ARG A 462 -31.87 -6.03 -29.41
N GLY A 463 -30.78 -5.65 -28.73
CA GLY A 463 -30.82 -4.98 -27.42
C GLY A 463 -31.03 -5.90 -26.21
N SER A 464 -31.10 -7.22 -26.35
CA SER A 464 -31.35 -8.12 -25.21
C SER A 464 -30.10 -8.51 -24.42
N VAL A 465 -28.91 -8.44 -25.06
CA VAL A 465 -27.61 -8.72 -24.45
C VAL A 465 -26.73 -7.48 -24.50
N LEU A 466 -26.25 -7.05 -23.34
CA LEU A 466 -25.22 -6.01 -23.23
C LEU A 466 -23.85 -6.69 -23.12
N GLU A 467 -22.98 -6.49 -24.11
CA GLU A 467 -21.62 -7.00 -24.07
C GLU A 467 -20.68 -5.94 -23.48
N VAL A 468 -19.97 -6.31 -22.41
CA VAL A 468 -18.91 -5.53 -21.77
C VAL A 468 -17.58 -6.17 -22.16
N ARG A 469 -16.63 -5.37 -22.62
CA ARG A 469 -15.25 -5.82 -22.83
C ARG A 469 -14.33 -5.10 -21.87
N ILE A 470 -13.59 -5.86 -21.05
CA ILE A 470 -12.61 -5.35 -20.08
C ILE A 470 -11.20 -5.57 -20.67
N GLY A 471 -10.28 -4.63 -20.43
CA GLY A 471 -8.83 -4.85 -20.61
C GLY A 471 -8.11 -3.85 -21.52
N GLY A 472 -6.77 -3.88 -21.42
CA GLY A 472 -5.85 -2.94 -22.08
C GLY A 472 -5.36 -1.83 -21.15
N ARG A 473 -4.27 -1.14 -21.54
CA ARG A 473 -3.92 0.16 -20.96
C ARG A 473 -4.99 1.16 -21.42
N GLY A 474 -5.50 1.99 -20.52
CA GLY A 474 -6.45 3.04 -20.92
C GLY A 474 -5.81 4.08 -21.83
N ARG A 475 -6.63 4.75 -22.64
CA ARG A 475 -6.21 5.97 -23.36
C ARG A 475 -7.31 7.01 -23.25
N ARG A 476 -6.91 8.26 -23.07
CA ARG A 476 -7.80 9.44 -23.10
C ARG A 476 -8.71 9.39 -24.33
N VAL A 477 -10.02 9.34 -24.10
CA VAL A 477 -11.04 9.55 -25.12
C VAL A 477 -11.88 10.76 -24.72
N GLU A 478 -11.75 11.83 -25.50
CA GLU A 478 -12.55 13.05 -25.34
C GLU A 478 -13.86 12.91 -26.11
N LEU A 479 -14.99 12.98 -25.41
CA LEU A 479 -16.30 13.16 -26.03
C LEU A 479 -16.50 14.64 -26.38
N SER A 480 -15.94 15.07 -27.52
CA SER A 480 -16.12 16.42 -28.03
C SER A 480 -17.55 16.64 -28.57
N VAL A 481 -18.45 17.13 -27.71
CA VAL A 481 -19.61 17.96 -28.08
C VAL A 481 -19.89 18.94 -26.93
N ASN A 482 -20.14 20.21 -27.28
CA ASN A 482 -20.45 21.36 -26.41
C ASN A 482 -21.16 21.05 -25.08
N ALA A 483 -20.71 21.70 -23.99
CA ALA A 483 -21.06 21.50 -22.56
C ALA A 483 -20.22 20.40 -21.85
N PRO A 484 -20.10 20.41 -20.50
CA PRO A 484 -18.83 20.16 -19.81
C PRO A 484 -18.20 18.80 -20.14
N GLN A 485 -16.95 18.87 -20.62
CA GLN A 485 -16.24 17.76 -21.24
C GLN A 485 -16.03 16.61 -20.25
N LEU A 486 -16.78 15.52 -20.45
CA LEU A 486 -16.55 14.28 -19.74
C LEU A 486 -15.43 13.51 -20.42
N VAL A 487 -14.32 13.33 -19.70
CA VAL A 487 -13.18 12.51 -20.09
C VAL A 487 -13.25 11.23 -19.26
N TYR A 488 -13.37 10.08 -19.94
CA TYR A 488 -13.35 8.78 -19.29
C TYR A 488 -12.17 7.93 -19.78
N TYR A 489 -11.72 7.04 -18.92
CA TYR A 489 -10.63 6.10 -19.20
C TYR A 489 -11.12 4.91 -20.05
N GLU A 490 -11.35 5.13 -21.35
CA GLU A 490 -11.66 4.04 -22.28
C GLU A 490 -10.42 3.15 -22.55
N CYS A 491 -10.68 1.88 -22.86
CA CYS A 491 -9.64 0.92 -23.26
C CYS A 491 -8.96 1.41 -24.55
N ALA A 492 -7.63 1.50 -24.58
CA ALA A 492 -6.93 1.73 -25.84
C ALA A 492 -7.31 0.64 -26.86
N ARG A 493 -7.61 1.04 -28.11
CA ARG A 493 -7.63 0.07 -29.21
C ARG A 493 -6.24 -0.56 -29.30
N HIS A 494 -6.18 -1.88 -29.28
CA HIS A 494 -5.03 -2.62 -29.78
C HIS A 494 -4.85 -2.29 -31.27
N PHE A 495 -4.08 -1.24 -31.56
CA PHE A 495 -3.35 -1.21 -32.80
C PHE A 495 -2.18 -2.18 -32.62
N LEU A 496 -2.36 -3.41 -33.09
CA LEU A 496 -1.22 -4.17 -33.55
C LEU A 496 -0.52 -3.31 -34.61
N ILE A 497 0.62 -2.72 -34.24
CA ILE A 497 1.62 -2.35 -35.23
C ILE A 497 2.29 -3.66 -35.62
N ILE A 498 1.61 -4.44 -36.47
CA ILE A 498 2.35 -5.32 -37.38
C ILE A 498 3.11 -4.35 -38.29
N PRO A 499 4.45 -4.48 -38.43
CA PRO A 499 5.19 -3.75 -39.44
C PRO A 499 4.86 -4.35 -40.82
N CYS A 500 3.65 -4.09 -41.31
CA CYS A 500 3.29 -4.35 -42.70
C CYS A 500 3.89 -3.24 -43.57
N GLU A 501 5.16 -3.40 -43.93
CA GLU A 501 5.67 -2.82 -45.17
C GLU A 501 4.76 -3.30 -46.32
N GLY A 502 3.94 -2.41 -46.89
CA GLY A 502 3.13 -2.71 -48.07
C GLY A 502 1.66 -2.24 -48.09
N CYS A 503 1.04 -1.89 -46.96
CA CYS A 503 -0.38 -1.53 -46.92
C CYS A 503 -0.66 -0.01 -47.06
N LEU A 504 -0.24 0.59 -48.18
CA LEU A 504 -0.49 2.01 -48.50
C LEU A 504 -1.18 2.24 -49.85
N ILE A 505 -2.01 1.28 -50.31
CA ILE A 505 -2.84 1.42 -51.52
C ILE A 505 -4.27 0.90 -51.27
N PHE A 506 -5.04 1.53 -50.36
CA PHE A 506 -6.51 1.39 -50.35
C PHE A 506 -7.29 2.53 -49.63
N ALA A 507 -6.64 3.66 -49.33
CA ALA A 507 -7.21 4.73 -48.49
C ALA A 507 -7.61 6.03 -49.23
N GLN A 508 -7.52 6.09 -50.57
CA GLN A 508 -7.85 7.31 -51.34
C GLN A 508 -9.23 7.33 -52.02
N THR A 509 -9.91 6.20 -52.18
CA THR A 509 -11.22 6.14 -52.88
C THR A 509 -12.45 6.47 -52.01
N ARG A 510 -12.27 6.71 -50.70
CA ARG A 510 -13.39 6.95 -49.76
C ARG A 510 -13.64 8.42 -49.39
N MET A 511 -12.73 9.35 -49.69
CA MET A 511 -12.92 10.79 -49.41
C MET A 511 -13.73 11.54 -50.50
N LEU A 512 -13.74 11.05 -51.75
CA LEU A 512 -14.43 11.72 -52.87
C LEU A 512 -15.96 11.50 -52.94
N ARG A 513 -16.56 10.72 -52.01
CA ARG A 513 -18.02 10.51 -51.93
C ARG A 513 -18.74 11.26 -50.80
N LYS A 514 -18.03 12.11 -50.04
CA LYS A 514 -18.61 12.88 -48.91
C LYS A 514 -18.44 14.40 -48.99
N TRP A 515 -18.12 14.92 -50.18
CA TRP A 515 -18.06 16.38 -50.45
C TRP A 515 -19.11 16.83 -51.48
N LYS A 516 -20.19 16.05 -51.65
CA LYS A 516 -21.28 16.33 -52.61
C LYS A 516 -22.69 16.25 -51.99
N ALA A 517 -22.79 16.63 -50.72
CA ALA A 517 -24.05 16.87 -50.00
C ALA A 517 -23.82 18.02 -49.00
N THR A 518 -24.72 19.01 -48.99
CA THR A 518 -24.61 20.32 -48.28
C THR A 518 -23.33 21.10 -48.63
N VAL A 519 -23.33 22.24 -49.34
CA VAL A 519 -24.33 23.31 -49.60
C VAL A 519 -24.04 23.87 -51.02
N GLY A 520 -24.95 24.39 -51.84
CA GLY A 520 -26.40 24.54 -51.78
C GLY A 520 -26.85 25.61 -52.80
N GLY A 521 -28.13 25.59 -53.20
CA GLY A 521 -28.84 26.80 -53.69
C GLY A 521 -29.48 26.69 -55.07
N ALA A 522 -30.70 27.19 -55.18
CA ALA A 522 -31.42 27.44 -56.43
C ALA A 522 -31.41 28.94 -56.75
N GLY A 523 -31.53 29.31 -58.03
CA GLY A 523 -31.95 30.66 -58.43
C GLY A 523 -31.41 31.15 -59.79
N GLY A 524 -32.29 31.81 -60.56
CA GLY A 524 -31.90 32.78 -61.59
C GLY A 524 -32.30 32.46 -63.04
N ARG A 525 -32.94 33.43 -63.71
CA ARG A 525 -33.20 33.45 -65.17
C ARG A 525 -32.26 34.44 -65.84
N ASP A 526 -31.89 34.15 -67.09
CA ASP A 526 -31.47 35.04 -68.19
C ASP A 526 -30.33 36.10 -68.01
N PRO A 527 -29.66 36.50 -69.12
CA PRO A 527 -28.27 36.97 -69.06
C PRO A 527 -28.04 38.39 -69.62
N GLN A 528 -26.86 38.99 -69.34
CA GLN A 528 -26.11 39.81 -70.32
C GLN A 528 -24.69 40.21 -69.87
N LEU A 529 -23.79 40.40 -70.87
CA LEU A 529 -22.42 40.98 -70.90
C LEU A 529 -21.31 40.34 -70.00
N LEU A 530 -20.18 39.81 -70.55
CA LEU A 530 -19.02 40.45 -71.26
C LEU A 530 -18.15 41.32 -70.31
N ARG A 531 -16.81 41.21 -70.15
CA ARG A 531 -15.65 40.41 -70.66
C ARG A 531 -14.61 40.31 -69.48
N HIS A 532 -13.51 39.52 -69.43
CA HIS A 532 -12.40 39.37 -70.39
C HIS A 532 -11.43 38.18 -70.09
N ARG A 533 -10.99 37.49 -71.15
CA ARG A 533 -9.69 36.78 -71.40
C ARG A 533 -9.23 35.54 -70.57
N ARG A 534 -9.35 34.37 -71.23
CA ARG A 534 -8.34 33.30 -71.56
C ARG A 534 -7.37 32.86 -70.45
N VAL A 535 -7.30 31.61 -69.97
CA VAL A 535 -7.45 30.23 -70.53
C VAL A 535 -6.30 29.78 -71.46
N SER A 536 -5.49 28.83 -70.98
CA SER A 536 -5.27 27.48 -71.57
C SER A 536 -4.21 26.70 -70.75
N SER A 537 -4.05 25.37 -70.81
CA SER A 537 -5.00 24.24 -70.87
C SER A 537 -4.24 22.97 -70.46
N LEU A 538 -4.89 21.99 -69.83
CA LEU A 538 -4.28 20.75 -69.33
C LEU A 538 -4.79 19.52 -70.11
N SER A 539 -3.89 18.58 -70.45
CA SER A 539 -4.15 17.17 -70.80
C SER A 539 -2.81 16.41 -70.62
N LEU A 540 -2.61 15.38 -69.80
CA LEU A 540 -3.31 14.10 -69.49
C LEU A 540 -2.85 12.93 -70.38
N PHE A 541 -2.73 11.73 -69.77
CA PHE A 541 -2.29 10.41 -70.30
C PHE A 541 -0.76 10.19 -70.37
N ILE A 542 -0.16 9.00 -70.12
CA ILE A 542 -0.69 7.66 -69.75
C ILE A 542 0.25 6.90 -68.78
N LEU A 543 -0.27 5.80 -68.22
CA LEU A 543 0.30 4.90 -67.21
C LEU A 543 1.36 3.89 -67.77
N ILE A 544 2.01 3.15 -66.85
CA ILE A 544 2.78 1.88 -67.04
C ILE A 544 4.28 2.01 -67.35
N SER A 545 5.12 1.67 -66.36
CA SER A 545 6.15 0.61 -66.46
C SER A 545 6.69 0.25 -65.07
N ALA A 546 7.10 -1.01 -64.90
CA ALA A 546 7.50 -1.58 -63.61
C ALA A 546 8.99 -2.00 -63.58
N LEU A 547 9.47 -2.35 -62.38
CA LEU A 547 10.65 -3.22 -62.13
C LEU A 547 12.04 -2.74 -62.60
N SER A 548 12.80 -2.15 -61.66
CA SER A 548 14.27 -2.22 -61.49
C SER A 548 14.63 -1.13 -60.45
N GLY A 549 15.39 -1.34 -59.38
CA GLY A 549 16.39 -2.35 -59.06
C GLY A 549 17.63 -1.63 -58.51
N LYS A 550 18.34 -2.23 -57.52
CA LYS A 550 19.55 -1.71 -56.83
C LYS A 550 19.25 -0.54 -55.85
N ARG A 551 19.58 -0.62 -54.55
CA ARG A 551 20.85 -0.84 -53.80
C ARG A 551 21.73 0.41 -53.66
N ARG A 552 22.14 0.65 -52.39
CA ARG A 552 23.15 1.59 -51.86
C ARG A 552 22.70 3.06 -51.75
N ARG A 553 23.22 3.91 -50.86
CA ARG A 553 23.89 3.89 -49.52
C ARG A 553 24.58 5.28 -49.46
N LEU A 554 24.56 5.96 -48.30
CA LEU A 554 25.34 7.19 -48.01
C LEU A 554 24.84 8.45 -48.78
N ARG A 555 24.96 9.69 -48.27
CA ARG A 555 25.81 10.24 -47.17
C ARG A 555 25.12 11.46 -46.49
N ARG A 556 25.67 11.90 -45.35
CA ARG A 556 25.33 13.17 -44.65
C ARG A 556 25.88 14.40 -45.37
N ILE A 557 25.29 15.58 -45.08
CA ILE A 557 25.83 16.95 -44.88
C ILE A 557 24.56 17.85 -44.72
N GLU A 558 24.25 18.46 -43.57
CA GLU A 558 24.72 19.79 -43.06
C GLU A 558 24.39 20.95 -44.03
N ALA A 559 23.80 22.10 -43.66
CA ALA A 559 23.16 22.58 -42.42
C ALA A 559 22.15 23.73 -42.71
N SER A 560 21.44 24.20 -41.66
CA SER A 560 20.45 25.30 -41.47
C SER A 560 20.61 26.65 -42.22
N PRO A 561 19.72 27.67 -42.07
CA PRO A 561 18.39 27.75 -41.40
C PRO A 561 17.27 28.40 -42.27
N VAL A 562 16.02 28.51 -41.76
CA VAL A 562 15.16 29.74 -41.76
C VAL A 562 13.71 29.46 -41.29
N LEU A 563 13.26 30.28 -40.31
CA LEU A 563 11.91 30.57 -39.78
C LEU A 563 10.82 29.48 -39.57
N CYS A 564 10.41 29.37 -38.30
CA CYS A 564 9.11 28.89 -37.80
C CYS A 564 8.02 30.00 -37.94
N PRO A 565 6.69 29.78 -37.73
CA PRO A 565 6.12 28.95 -36.67
C PRO A 565 4.84 28.12 -36.99
N ARG A 566 4.72 26.95 -36.33
CA ARG A 566 3.52 26.51 -35.58
C ARG A 566 3.76 25.12 -34.97
N ALA A 567 3.95 25.06 -33.65
CA ALA A 567 4.24 23.83 -32.94
C ALA A 567 3.00 22.92 -32.82
N LYS A 568 3.14 21.66 -33.22
CA LYS A 568 2.38 20.53 -32.67
C LYS A 568 3.34 19.74 -31.80
N VAL A 569 3.10 19.68 -30.50
CA VAL A 569 3.90 18.88 -29.57
C VAL A 569 3.62 17.40 -29.83
N ALA A 570 4.57 16.73 -30.47
CA ALA A 570 4.60 15.27 -30.57
C ALA A 570 5.64 14.74 -29.57
N VAL A 571 5.17 14.25 -28.42
CA VAL A 571 6.04 13.63 -27.42
C VAL A 571 6.56 12.31 -27.98
N ALA A 572 7.83 12.30 -28.40
CA ALA A 572 8.49 11.11 -28.89
C ALA A 572 8.94 10.22 -27.72
N HIS A 573 8.18 9.18 -27.40
CA HIS A 573 8.62 8.14 -26.47
C HIS A 573 9.92 7.50 -26.95
N ARG A 574 11.02 7.73 -26.23
CA ARG A 574 12.30 7.05 -26.44
C ARG A 574 12.52 5.99 -25.37
N VAL A 575 11.70 4.95 -25.40
CA VAL A 575 11.89 3.77 -24.54
C VAL A 575 13.25 3.14 -24.89
N ARG A 576 14.22 3.25 -23.98
CA ARG A 576 15.45 2.47 -24.05
C ARG A 576 15.16 1.09 -23.50
N ASP A 577 15.28 0.09 -24.35
CA ASP A 577 15.09 -1.32 -24.02
C ASP A 577 16.25 -1.82 -23.14
N ARG A 578 16.19 -1.52 -21.83
CA ARG A 578 17.08 -2.11 -20.82
C ARG A 578 16.47 -3.42 -20.35
N ARG A 579 17.28 -4.48 -20.40
CA ARG A 579 16.87 -5.86 -20.10
C ARG A 579 16.34 -5.97 -18.67
N LEU A 580 15.24 -6.71 -18.50
CA LEU A 580 14.64 -7.04 -17.22
C LEU A 580 15.65 -7.69 -16.27
N GLY A 581 16.11 -6.91 -15.30
CA GLY A 581 16.85 -7.32 -14.11
C GLY A 581 16.40 -6.47 -12.92
N PRO A 582 16.48 -6.96 -11.67
CA PRO A 582 16.00 -6.25 -10.49
C PRO A 582 17.03 -5.21 -9.99
N ASP A 583 17.46 -4.31 -10.87
CA ASP A 583 18.28 -3.16 -10.45
C ASP A 583 17.36 -2.04 -9.99
N VAL A 584 17.32 -1.84 -8.67
CA VAL A 584 16.71 -0.66 -8.04
C VAL A 584 17.46 0.58 -8.56
N GLY A 585 16.73 1.49 -9.21
CA GLY A 585 17.31 2.75 -9.71
C GLY A 585 17.93 3.59 -8.59
N PRO A 586 18.87 4.52 -8.92
CA PRO A 586 19.54 5.32 -7.91
C PRO A 586 18.53 6.11 -7.05
N PRO A 587 18.77 6.22 -5.73
CA PRO A 587 17.77 6.72 -4.78
C PRO A 587 17.30 8.13 -5.13
N PRO A 588 15.99 8.43 -4.98
CA PRO A 588 15.49 9.79 -5.18
C PRO A 588 16.19 10.74 -4.21
N ARG A 589 16.79 11.79 -4.77
CA ARG A 589 17.37 12.92 -4.04
C ARG A 589 16.30 13.99 -3.84
N LEU A 590 16.30 14.62 -2.67
CA LEU A 590 15.44 15.78 -2.36
C LEU A 590 15.96 17.04 -3.06
N ARG A 591 15.69 17.11 -4.36
CA ARG A 591 15.75 18.33 -5.18
C ARG A 591 14.50 18.53 -6.05
N GLY A 592 13.74 17.47 -6.32
CA GLY A 592 12.54 17.49 -7.17
C GLY A 592 11.19 17.41 -6.45
N ALA A 593 11.13 17.33 -5.12
CA ALA A 593 9.86 17.34 -4.38
C ALA A 593 9.37 18.80 -4.22
N LEU A 594 8.56 19.26 -5.18
CA LEU A 594 7.98 20.60 -5.13
C LEU A 594 6.83 20.62 -4.11
N VAL A 595 7.15 20.95 -2.85
CA VAL A 595 6.16 21.21 -1.79
C VAL A 595 5.53 22.56 -2.07
N ALA A 596 4.24 22.55 -2.39
CA ALA A 596 3.48 23.75 -2.69
C ALA A 596 2.47 23.99 -1.55
N PRO A 597 2.79 24.86 -0.57
CA PRO A 597 1.94 25.09 0.59
C PRO A 597 0.60 25.73 0.21
N ARG A 598 -0.39 25.51 1.06
CA ARG A 598 -1.66 26.22 1.04
C ARG A 598 -1.46 27.70 1.38
N ALA A 599 -2.43 28.50 0.95
CA ALA A 599 -2.73 29.81 1.50
C ALA A 599 -4.22 30.04 1.25
N ASP A 600 -5.07 29.75 2.25
CA ASP A 600 -6.52 29.82 2.11
C ASP A 600 -7.12 31.00 2.88
N ALA A 601 -8.20 31.55 2.33
CA ALA A 601 -8.84 32.75 2.83
C ALA A 601 -10.11 32.37 3.62
N ARG A 602 -9.90 31.94 4.87
CA ARG A 602 -10.93 31.83 5.93
C ARG A 602 -10.35 32.38 7.24
N PRO A 603 -11.18 32.74 8.25
CA PRO A 603 -10.76 33.73 9.23
C PRO A 603 -9.52 33.21 9.96
N ARG A 604 -8.46 34.00 9.86
CA ARG A 604 -7.23 33.78 10.60
C ARG A 604 -7.56 33.69 12.09
N LEU A 605 -6.66 33.08 12.85
CA LEU A 605 -6.46 33.51 14.23
C LEU A 605 -6.45 35.04 14.23
N ALA A 606 -7.37 35.64 14.99
CA ALA A 606 -7.38 37.08 15.15
C ALA A 606 -6.02 37.47 15.73
N ASP A 607 -5.32 38.37 15.02
CA ASP A 607 -4.18 39.21 15.45
C ASP A 607 -3.06 39.34 14.39
N GLU A 608 -3.01 38.50 13.34
CA GLU A 608 -2.07 38.72 12.22
C GLU A 608 -2.69 39.43 10.99
N GLU A 609 -2.25 40.67 10.77
CA GLU A 609 -2.49 41.42 9.53
C GLU A 609 -1.88 40.71 8.30
N PRO A 610 -2.41 40.93 7.08
CA PRO A 610 -1.77 40.39 5.89
C PRO A 610 -0.36 40.99 5.76
N PRO A 611 0.66 40.24 5.31
CA PRO A 611 1.92 40.86 4.91
C PRO A 611 1.63 42.00 3.94
N ALA A 612 2.02 43.22 4.33
CA ALA A 612 1.60 44.44 3.65
C ALA A 612 2.03 44.40 2.17
N ALA A 613 1.15 44.85 1.27
CA ALA A 613 1.38 44.76 -0.16
C ALA A 613 2.72 45.43 -0.56
N GLY A 614 3.73 44.63 -0.88
CA GLY A 614 5.10 45.08 -1.14
C GLY A 614 6.18 44.50 -0.22
N THR A 615 5.85 43.74 0.83
CA THR A 615 6.87 42.98 1.59
C THR A 615 7.54 41.93 0.69
N PRO A 616 8.88 41.90 0.59
CA PRO A 616 9.59 40.92 -0.22
C PRO A 616 9.47 39.52 0.38
N TRP A 617 9.35 38.51 -0.48
CA TRP A 617 9.33 37.11 -0.06
C TRP A 617 10.65 36.75 0.67
N PRO A 618 10.61 36.14 1.87
CA PRO A 618 11.82 35.89 2.65
C PRO A 618 12.82 34.99 1.89
N ALA A 619 14.10 35.35 1.90
CA ALA A 619 15.16 34.54 1.28
C ALA A 619 15.37 33.18 1.95
N THR A 620 14.83 32.99 3.17
CA THR A 620 14.79 31.72 3.91
C THR A 620 13.60 30.84 3.53
N SER A 621 12.62 31.36 2.79
CA SER A 621 11.42 30.63 2.35
C SER A 621 11.62 30.01 0.96
N PRO A 622 10.99 28.86 0.65
CA PRO A 622 11.09 28.22 -0.66
C PRO A 622 10.53 29.12 -1.78
N PRO A 623 10.99 28.99 -3.05
CA PRO A 623 10.42 29.75 -4.17
C PRO A 623 8.91 29.54 -4.31
N TYR A 624 8.17 30.62 -4.58
CA TYR A 624 6.70 30.58 -4.71
C TYR A 624 6.24 30.65 -6.17
N HIS A 625 5.11 30.01 -6.46
CA HIS A 625 4.38 30.12 -7.73
C HIS A 625 2.89 30.31 -7.48
N VAL A 626 2.21 31.11 -8.31
CA VAL A 626 0.77 31.34 -8.22
C VAL A 626 0.05 30.44 -9.23
N SER A 627 -0.90 29.62 -8.76
CA SER A 627 -1.74 28.78 -9.64
C SER A 627 -2.50 29.65 -10.65
N SER A 628 -2.28 29.39 -11.94
CA SER A 628 -2.44 30.36 -13.03
C SER A 628 -3.85 30.48 -13.60
N THR A 629 -4.90 30.11 -12.86
CA THR A 629 -6.26 30.04 -13.40
C THR A 629 -7.31 30.88 -12.71
N ASP A 630 -8.19 31.45 -13.54
CA ASP A 630 -9.41 32.10 -13.13
C ASP A 630 -10.38 31.09 -12.50
N ALA A 631 -10.28 30.98 -11.18
CA ALA A 631 -11.17 30.19 -10.35
C ALA A 631 -12.45 30.94 -9.94
N SER A 632 -12.70 32.16 -10.44
CA SER A 632 -13.92 32.94 -10.12
C SER A 632 -15.20 32.17 -10.43
N ARG A 633 -15.19 31.33 -11.48
CA ARG A 633 -16.29 30.43 -11.87
C ARG A 633 -16.75 29.44 -10.79
N TYR A 634 -15.97 29.25 -9.72
CA TYR A 634 -16.31 28.41 -8.57
C TYR A 634 -16.80 29.21 -7.34
N GLY A 635 -16.87 30.54 -7.43
CA GLY A 635 -17.35 31.43 -6.37
C GLY A 635 -16.66 31.18 -5.03
N ARG A 636 -17.45 30.90 -3.98
CA ARG A 636 -16.95 30.58 -2.62
C ARG A 636 -16.04 29.35 -2.52
N ARG A 637 -15.90 28.57 -3.59
CA ARG A 637 -15.00 27.39 -3.68
C ARG A 637 -13.75 27.65 -4.54
N ALA A 638 -13.49 28.90 -4.94
CA ALA A 638 -12.35 29.26 -5.78
C ALA A 638 -10.99 28.83 -5.19
N ALA A 639 -10.76 29.00 -3.89
CA ALA A 639 -9.51 28.61 -3.23
C ALA A 639 -9.27 27.09 -3.27
N ALA A 640 -10.21 26.28 -2.78
CA ALA A 640 -10.17 24.82 -2.88
C ALA A 640 -10.03 24.32 -4.35
N SER A 641 -10.61 25.05 -5.30
CA SER A 641 -10.47 24.74 -6.73
C SER A 641 -9.07 25.03 -7.28
N ARG A 642 -8.37 26.08 -6.81
CA ARG A 642 -6.95 26.33 -7.13
C ARG A 642 -6.06 25.29 -6.46
N MET A 643 -6.28 25.00 -5.19
CA MET A 643 -5.52 23.98 -4.45
C MET A 643 -5.57 22.61 -5.12
N ALA A 644 -6.75 22.17 -5.58
CA ALA A 644 -6.89 20.89 -6.28
C ALA A 644 -6.06 20.79 -7.58
N ARG A 645 -5.60 21.91 -8.14
CA ARG A 645 -4.71 21.95 -9.31
C ARG A 645 -3.24 21.88 -8.97
N ILE A 646 -2.82 22.09 -7.72
CA ILE A 646 -1.42 22.33 -7.35
C ILE A 646 -0.47 21.28 -7.94
N VAL A 647 -0.81 19.99 -7.85
CA VAL A 647 0.00 18.90 -8.43
C VAL A 647 0.08 18.98 -9.96
N ALA A 648 -1.01 19.34 -10.63
CA ALA A 648 -1.06 19.46 -12.09
C ALA A 648 -0.32 20.70 -12.60
N ASP A 649 -0.46 21.83 -11.92
CA ASP A 649 0.25 23.08 -12.24
C ASP A 649 1.76 22.91 -11.95
N SER A 650 2.14 22.20 -10.88
CA SER A 650 3.53 21.83 -10.57
C SER A 650 4.13 20.89 -11.62
N PHE A 651 3.37 19.89 -12.07
CA PHE A 651 3.76 19.03 -13.19
C PHE A 651 3.99 19.85 -14.46
N ALA A 652 3.10 20.78 -14.80
CA ALA A 652 3.23 21.63 -15.98
C ALA A 652 4.47 22.55 -15.91
N ALA A 653 4.85 23.02 -14.71
CA ALA A 653 6.05 23.82 -14.51
C ALA A 653 7.34 23.05 -14.81
N VAL A 654 7.44 21.78 -14.40
CA VAL A 654 8.65 20.97 -14.57
C VAL A 654 8.69 20.16 -15.88
N ALA A 655 7.54 19.85 -16.49
CA ALA A 655 7.46 19.02 -17.71
C ALA A 655 8.14 19.62 -18.95
N ASN A 656 8.44 20.92 -18.94
CA ASN A 656 9.19 21.61 -20.01
C ASN A 656 10.68 21.81 -19.69
N VAL A 657 11.14 21.45 -18.47
CA VAL A 657 12.53 21.60 -18.05
C VAL A 657 13.33 20.39 -18.52
N THR A 658 14.00 20.52 -19.67
CA THR A 658 14.96 19.51 -20.15
C THR A 658 16.32 19.72 -19.49
N GLY A 659 16.40 19.41 -18.19
CA GLY A 659 17.64 19.41 -17.41
C GLY A 659 18.54 18.21 -17.73
N GLU A 660 19.79 18.28 -17.28
CA GLU A 660 20.74 17.16 -17.35
C GLU A 660 20.36 16.05 -16.33
N ASP A 661 20.96 14.86 -16.44
CA ASP A 661 20.52 13.60 -15.78
C ASP A 661 20.38 13.63 -14.22
N ASP A 662 20.73 14.72 -13.52
CA ASP A 662 20.67 14.86 -12.04
C ASP A 662 19.47 15.72 -11.54
N ASP A 663 18.65 16.31 -12.44
CA ASP A 663 17.51 17.21 -12.11
C ASP A 663 16.10 16.60 -12.32
N GLU A 664 15.99 15.27 -12.47
CA GLU A 664 14.72 14.59 -12.78
C GLU A 664 13.70 14.59 -11.61
N VAL A 665 12.53 15.20 -11.80
CA VAL A 665 11.39 15.13 -10.87
C VAL A 665 10.64 13.81 -11.00
N ARG A 666 10.65 12.98 -9.95
CA ARG A 666 9.98 11.66 -9.92
C ARG A 666 8.68 11.63 -9.11
N TRP A 667 8.52 12.55 -8.16
CA TRP A 667 7.39 12.61 -7.22
C TRP A 667 7.02 14.07 -6.94
N PHE A 668 5.72 14.33 -6.88
CA PHE A 668 5.13 15.62 -6.50
C PHE A 668 4.51 15.46 -5.10
N VAL A 669 4.70 16.44 -4.22
CA VAL A 669 4.26 16.36 -2.82
C VAL A 669 3.39 17.57 -2.51
N MET A 670 2.17 17.33 -2.03
CA MET A 670 1.25 18.38 -1.60
C MET A 670 1.10 18.32 -0.07
N GLY A 671 0.97 19.49 0.54
CA GLY A 671 0.70 19.72 1.95
C GLY A 671 0.22 21.17 2.14
N ASP A 672 -0.29 21.48 3.32
CA ASP A 672 -0.75 22.83 3.67
C ASP A 672 0.39 23.66 4.31
N ASP A 673 0.16 24.94 4.58
CA ASP A 673 1.16 25.87 5.14
C ASP A 673 1.54 25.58 6.60
N ASP A 674 0.68 24.86 7.32
CA ASP A 674 0.85 24.34 8.68
C ASP A 674 1.33 22.87 8.73
N THR A 675 1.72 22.29 7.59
CA THR A 675 2.26 20.92 7.50
C THR A 675 3.78 20.88 7.69
N VAL A 676 4.25 20.14 8.69
CA VAL A 676 5.68 19.86 8.93
C VAL A 676 6.04 18.49 8.35
N PHE A 677 6.83 18.48 7.29
CA PHE A 677 7.37 17.26 6.67
C PHE A 677 8.72 16.82 7.26
N PHE A 678 8.96 15.51 7.26
CA PHE A 678 10.21 14.83 7.61
C PHE A 678 10.83 14.23 6.33
N PRO A 679 11.65 15.00 5.59
CA PRO A 679 11.91 14.71 4.17
C PRO A 679 12.69 13.41 3.93
N GLU A 680 13.64 13.07 4.81
CA GLU A 680 14.43 11.84 4.72
C GLU A 680 13.54 10.59 4.86
N ASN A 681 12.53 10.66 5.73
CA ASN A 681 11.56 9.59 5.94
C ASN A 681 10.55 9.52 4.79
N LEU A 682 10.11 10.66 4.24
CA LEU A 682 9.32 10.71 3.01
C LEU A 682 10.06 10.00 1.87
N VAL A 683 11.36 10.27 1.70
CA VAL A 683 12.19 9.58 0.71
C VAL A 683 12.29 8.08 0.99
N ALA A 684 12.47 7.65 2.24
CA ALA A 684 12.51 6.23 2.60
C ALA A 684 11.18 5.51 2.28
N VAL A 685 10.03 6.16 2.52
CA VAL A 685 8.70 5.67 2.13
C VAL A 685 8.58 5.54 0.61
N LEU A 686 8.92 6.60 -0.13
CA LEU A 686 8.73 6.65 -1.59
C LEU A 686 9.66 5.70 -2.37
N ARG A 687 10.82 5.32 -1.81
CA ARG A 687 11.71 4.29 -2.40
C ARG A 687 11.09 2.90 -2.51
N ARG A 688 10.04 2.60 -1.74
CA ARG A 688 9.32 1.31 -1.79
C ARG A 688 8.42 1.15 -3.01
N TYR A 689 8.29 2.21 -3.80
CA TYR A 689 7.38 2.32 -4.93
C TYR A 689 8.13 2.57 -6.23
N ASP A 690 7.73 1.85 -7.27
CA ASP A 690 8.24 2.07 -8.62
C ASP A 690 7.65 3.36 -9.19
N HIS A 691 8.45 4.42 -9.18
CA HIS A 691 8.09 5.75 -9.67
C HIS A 691 7.74 5.81 -11.17
N GLU A 692 8.06 4.78 -11.97
CA GLU A 692 7.58 4.66 -13.35
C GLU A 692 6.10 4.22 -13.43
N GLN A 693 5.47 3.92 -12.29
CA GLN A 693 4.07 3.50 -12.20
C GLN A 693 3.21 4.54 -11.45
N ALA A 694 1.90 4.53 -11.74
CA ALA A 694 0.96 5.53 -11.25
C ALA A 694 0.52 5.25 -9.80
N TYR A 695 1.16 5.91 -8.85
CA TYR A 695 0.84 5.93 -7.42
C TYR A 695 0.31 7.28 -6.94
N TYR A 696 -0.68 7.21 -6.04
CA TYR A 696 -1.18 8.26 -5.15
C TYR A 696 -1.02 7.75 -3.72
N VAL A 697 -0.20 8.41 -2.90
CA VAL A 697 0.32 7.89 -1.62
C VAL A 697 0.03 8.90 -0.49
N GLY A 698 -0.52 8.45 0.63
CA GLY A 698 -0.83 9.30 1.79
C GLY A 698 -1.71 8.57 2.80
N ALA A 699 -2.39 9.31 3.70
CA ALA A 699 -3.24 8.71 4.74
C ALA A 699 -4.66 9.32 4.80
N PRO A 700 -5.69 8.49 5.13
CA PRO A 700 -6.94 9.01 5.67
C PRO A 700 -6.70 9.65 7.06
N SER A 701 -7.62 10.51 7.49
CA SER A 701 -7.59 11.14 8.83
C SER A 701 -7.58 10.11 9.96
N GLU A 702 -7.02 10.45 11.12
CA GLU A 702 -7.13 9.66 12.35
C GLU A 702 -8.59 9.51 12.84
N SER A 703 -9.49 10.41 12.43
CA SER A 703 -10.87 10.51 12.89
C SER A 703 -11.86 9.71 12.02
N VAL A 704 -12.60 8.77 12.62
CA VAL A 704 -13.68 8.03 11.93
C VAL A 704 -14.74 8.99 11.37
N ARG A 705 -15.03 10.10 12.06
CA ARG A 705 -16.01 11.10 11.63
C ARG A 705 -15.58 11.82 10.35
N GLN A 706 -14.31 12.23 10.27
CA GLN A 706 -13.78 12.91 9.09
C GLN A 706 -13.76 11.98 7.87
N ASN A 707 -13.32 10.73 8.06
CA ASN A 707 -13.31 9.73 6.98
C ASN A 707 -14.71 9.35 6.51
N THR A 708 -15.68 9.23 7.43
CA THR A 708 -17.09 8.94 7.10
C THR A 708 -17.72 10.09 6.31
N ARG A 709 -17.35 11.34 6.61
CA ARG A 709 -17.83 12.54 5.94
C ARG A 709 -17.20 12.77 4.57
N HIS A 710 -15.90 12.54 4.44
CA HIS A 710 -15.11 12.81 3.24
C HIS A 710 -14.84 11.51 2.48
N SER A 711 -13.69 10.84 2.70
CA SER A 711 -13.54 9.45 2.29
C SER A 711 -12.41 8.72 3.01
N TYR A 712 -12.61 7.42 3.27
CA TYR A 712 -11.55 6.47 3.59
C TYR A 712 -10.61 6.16 2.40
N GLY A 713 -11.01 6.51 1.17
CA GLY A 713 -10.22 6.35 -0.05
C GLY A 713 -9.34 7.56 -0.41
N MET A 714 -9.40 8.63 0.38
CA MET A 714 -8.72 9.91 0.15
C MET A 714 -7.51 10.05 1.08
N ALA A 715 -6.40 10.58 0.55
CA ALA A 715 -5.37 11.19 1.40
C ALA A 715 -5.77 12.64 1.69
N PHE A 716 -5.82 13.01 2.97
CA PHE A 716 -6.19 14.36 3.38
C PHE A 716 -5.08 15.35 3.03
N GLY A 717 -5.45 16.56 2.60
CA GLY A 717 -4.50 17.55 2.09
C GLY A 717 -3.50 18.04 3.14
N GLY A 718 -3.97 18.27 4.36
CA GLY A 718 -3.17 18.80 5.47
C GLY A 718 -2.12 17.83 6.00
N GLY A 719 -2.48 16.57 6.21
CA GLY A 719 -1.52 15.50 6.48
C GLY A 719 -0.55 15.25 5.32
N GLY A 720 -0.88 15.75 4.12
CA GLY A 720 -0.04 15.70 2.94
C GLY A 720 -0.14 14.40 2.16
N PHE A 721 0.22 14.47 0.87
CA PHE A 721 0.26 13.30 0.00
C PHE A 721 1.29 13.43 -1.12
N ALA A 722 1.75 12.29 -1.64
CA ALA A 722 2.69 12.19 -2.74
C ALA A 722 2.07 11.55 -3.99
N VAL A 723 2.43 12.07 -5.16
CA VAL A 723 1.95 11.62 -6.46
C VAL A 723 3.14 11.33 -7.36
N SER A 724 3.23 10.10 -7.86
CA SER A 724 4.26 9.69 -8.84
C SER A 724 4.18 10.50 -10.13
N TYR A 725 5.30 10.66 -10.84
CA TYR A 725 5.33 11.39 -12.12
C TYR A 725 4.26 10.93 -13.15
N PRO A 726 4.03 9.61 -13.39
CA PRO A 726 2.97 9.17 -14.30
C PRO A 726 1.56 9.53 -13.81
N ALA A 727 1.29 9.43 -12.51
CA ALA A 727 -0.01 9.80 -11.95
C ALA A 727 -0.25 11.32 -12.05
N ALA A 728 0.78 12.14 -11.83
CA ALA A 728 0.70 13.60 -11.99
C ALA A 728 0.48 14.01 -13.45
N ALA A 729 1.15 13.35 -14.41
CA ALA A 729 0.95 13.56 -15.84
C ALA A 729 -0.49 13.20 -16.29
N GLU A 730 -1.04 12.10 -15.76
CA GLU A 730 -2.43 11.72 -16.02
C GLU A 730 -3.43 12.69 -15.38
N LEU A 731 -3.19 13.13 -14.14
CA LEU A 731 -4.01 14.11 -13.43
C LEU A 731 -4.04 15.45 -14.18
N ALA A 732 -2.88 15.99 -14.55
CA ALA A 732 -2.78 17.23 -15.34
C ALA A 732 -3.52 17.13 -16.68
N GLY A 733 -3.62 15.93 -17.26
CA GLY A 733 -4.41 15.68 -18.46
C GLY A 733 -5.93 15.77 -18.28
N VAL A 734 -6.46 15.68 -17.06
CA VAL A 734 -7.92 15.61 -16.80
C VAL A 734 -8.46 16.62 -15.78
N ILE A 735 -7.58 17.28 -15.02
CA ILE A 735 -7.93 18.04 -13.80
C ILE A 735 -8.99 19.12 -14.04
N ASP A 736 -8.90 19.88 -15.13
CA ASP A 736 -9.83 20.99 -15.42
C ASP A 736 -11.28 20.51 -15.54
N GLY A 737 -11.50 19.53 -16.42
CA GLY A 737 -12.82 18.93 -16.60
C GLY A 737 -13.28 18.15 -15.37
N CYS A 738 -12.35 17.56 -14.63
CA CYS A 738 -12.64 16.84 -13.38
C CYS A 738 -13.16 17.79 -12.30
N ILE A 739 -12.45 18.88 -11.99
CA ILE A 739 -12.89 19.90 -11.02
C ILE A 739 -14.22 20.51 -11.44
N ASP A 740 -14.47 20.71 -12.74
CA ASP A 740 -15.77 21.20 -13.21
C ASP A 740 -16.93 20.22 -12.95
N ARG A 741 -16.68 18.90 -12.98
CA ARG A 741 -17.65 17.85 -12.58
C ARG A 741 -17.88 17.81 -11.08
N TYR A 742 -16.81 17.98 -10.30
CA TYR A 742 -16.80 17.90 -8.84
C TYR A 742 -16.89 19.28 -8.17
N ARG A 743 -17.44 20.27 -8.87
CA ARG A 743 -17.49 21.68 -8.43
C ARG A 743 -18.16 21.91 -7.08
N ASP A 744 -19.08 21.03 -6.69
CA ASP A 744 -19.87 21.14 -5.45
C ASP A 744 -19.19 20.50 -4.23
N MET A 745 -18.16 19.65 -4.43
CA MET A 745 -17.33 19.09 -3.36
C MET A 745 -16.70 20.19 -2.52
N TYR A 746 -16.49 19.92 -1.24
CA TYR A 746 -16.04 20.91 -0.27
C TYR A 746 -14.52 21.08 -0.34
N GLY A 747 -13.79 19.96 -0.19
CA GLY A 747 -12.34 19.94 -0.12
C GLY A 747 -11.65 20.10 -1.47
N SER A 748 -10.36 20.42 -1.43
CA SER A 748 -9.43 20.35 -2.56
C SER A 748 -8.97 18.90 -2.79
N ASP A 749 -8.56 18.25 -1.71
CA ASP A 749 -8.30 16.82 -1.57
C ASP A 749 -9.47 15.94 -2.02
N GLU A 750 -10.72 16.27 -1.62
CA GLU A 750 -11.93 15.55 -2.02
C GLU A 750 -12.07 15.48 -3.55
N ARG A 751 -11.71 16.57 -4.24
CA ARG A 751 -11.71 16.67 -5.71
C ARG A 751 -10.55 15.89 -6.32
N VAL A 752 -9.35 16.00 -5.75
CA VAL A 752 -8.16 15.28 -6.23
C VAL A 752 -8.38 13.77 -6.12
N HIS A 753 -8.92 13.29 -5.00
CA HIS A 753 -9.37 11.92 -4.83
C HIS A 753 -10.40 11.53 -5.89
N ALA A 754 -11.46 12.33 -6.11
CA ALA A 754 -12.45 12.05 -7.15
C ALA A 754 -11.85 11.96 -8.57
N CYS A 755 -10.80 12.74 -8.87
CA CYS A 755 -10.06 12.62 -10.13
C CYS A 755 -9.22 11.35 -10.20
N PHE A 756 -8.53 10.95 -9.12
CA PHE A 756 -7.80 9.68 -9.08
C PHE A 756 -8.73 8.46 -9.16
N SER A 757 -9.91 8.53 -8.52
CA SER A 757 -11.02 7.60 -8.73
C SER A 757 -11.41 7.49 -10.20
N GLU A 758 -11.54 8.60 -10.95
CA GLU A 758 -11.82 8.54 -12.41
C GLU A 758 -10.68 7.90 -13.23
N LEU A 759 -9.42 8.18 -12.87
CA LEU A 759 -8.22 7.60 -13.49
C LEU A 759 -8.01 6.10 -13.15
N GLY A 760 -8.73 5.60 -12.13
CA GLY A 760 -8.61 4.24 -11.61
C GLY A 760 -7.36 4.01 -10.76
N ILE A 761 -6.81 5.07 -10.17
CA ILE A 761 -5.64 5.08 -9.29
C ILE A 761 -6.16 5.16 -7.84
N PRO A 762 -6.14 4.07 -7.06
CA PRO A 762 -6.59 4.09 -5.67
C PRO A 762 -5.52 4.70 -4.76
N LEU A 763 -5.92 5.14 -3.56
CA LEU A 763 -4.99 5.52 -2.50
C LEU A 763 -4.14 4.33 -2.05
N THR A 764 -2.82 4.56 -2.08
CA THR A 764 -1.82 3.72 -1.41
C THR A 764 -1.61 4.28 0.00
N ARG A 765 -2.15 3.58 1.00
CA ARG A 765 -2.16 4.06 2.39
C ARG A 765 -0.79 3.94 3.04
N GLU A 766 -0.31 5.03 3.64
CA GLU A 766 0.93 5.08 4.40
C GLU A 766 0.69 5.73 5.78
N PRO A 767 0.83 5.00 6.90
CA PRO A 767 0.40 5.47 8.23
C PRO A 767 1.32 6.52 8.88
N GLY A 768 2.35 7.00 8.17
CA GLY A 768 3.27 8.03 8.64
C GLY A 768 2.87 9.47 8.29
N PHE A 769 1.83 9.65 7.46
CA PHE A 769 1.25 10.96 7.18
C PHE A 769 0.14 11.23 8.20
N HIS A 770 0.23 12.32 8.96
CA HIS A 770 -0.74 12.64 10.01
C HIS A 770 -1.49 13.93 9.73
N GLN A 771 -2.81 13.83 9.63
CA GLN A 771 -3.72 14.96 9.47
C GLN A 771 -3.98 15.67 10.81
N LEU A 772 -3.88 14.93 11.93
CA LEU A 772 -4.05 15.44 13.29
C LEU A 772 -5.37 16.22 13.49
N ASP A 773 -6.50 15.69 12.98
CA ASP A 773 -7.85 16.20 13.28
C ASP A 773 -8.27 15.85 14.74
N LEU A 774 -7.47 16.32 15.70
CA LEU A 774 -7.50 15.99 17.13
C LEU A 774 -7.40 17.29 17.95
N HIS A 775 -7.92 17.27 19.18
CA HIS A 775 -7.89 18.41 20.10
C HIS A 775 -7.13 18.09 21.38
N GLY A 776 -6.58 19.11 22.03
CA GLY A 776 -5.87 18.98 23.30
C GLY A 776 -4.42 18.51 23.15
N ASP A 777 -3.99 17.60 24.02
CA ASP A 777 -2.61 17.13 24.09
C ASP A 777 -2.39 15.85 23.26
N VAL A 778 -1.69 15.96 22.13
CA VAL A 778 -1.35 14.82 21.26
C VAL A 778 -0.16 13.97 21.75
N TYR A 779 0.42 14.27 22.92
CA TYR A 779 1.53 13.51 23.51
C TYR A 779 1.28 11.99 23.51
N GLY A 780 0.08 11.56 23.88
CA GLY A 780 -0.28 10.15 23.88
C GLY A 780 -0.14 9.48 22.51
N LEU A 781 -0.44 10.19 21.41
CA LEU A 781 -0.30 9.70 20.04
C LEU A 781 1.17 9.64 19.62
N LEU A 782 1.92 10.72 19.84
CA LEU A 782 3.33 10.81 19.41
C LEU A 782 4.26 9.90 20.23
N SER A 783 3.94 9.65 21.51
CA SER A 783 4.69 8.72 22.38
C SER A 783 4.38 7.23 22.13
N ALA A 784 3.36 6.93 21.33
CA ALA A 784 3.01 5.58 20.88
C ALA A 784 2.79 5.55 19.36
N HIS A 785 3.64 6.26 18.62
CA HIS A 785 3.61 6.29 17.16
C HIS A 785 3.72 4.87 16.58
N ALA A 786 2.97 4.62 15.51
CA ALA A 786 2.93 3.30 14.88
C ALA A 786 4.30 2.91 14.30
N VAL A 787 4.55 1.61 14.10
CA VAL A 787 5.83 1.11 13.54
C VAL A 787 5.91 1.41 12.03
N ALA A 788 6.18 2.68 11.72
CA ALA A 788 6.32 3.26 10.38
C ALA A 788 7.14 4.56 10.47
N PRO A 789 7.80 4.99 9.38
CA PRO A 789 8.48 6.29 9.35
C PRO A 789 7.49 7.42 9.62
N LEU A 790 7.83 8.35 10.51
CA LEU A 790 7.11 9.63 10.61
C LEU A 790 7.39 10.43 9.33
N VAL A 791 6.35 10.81 8.59
CA VAL A 791 6.46 11.54 7.31
C VAL A 791 6.01 12.98 7.44
N SER A 792 4.90 13.23 8.13
CA SER A 792 4.33 14.58 8.28
C SER A 792 3.43 14.71 9.51
N LEU A 793 3.35 15.92 10.04
CA LEU A 793 2.42 16.37 11.09
C LEU A 793 1.74 17.67 10.62
N HIS A 794 0.52 17.93 11.07
CA HIS A 794 -0.34 19.04 10.59
C HIS A 794 -1.11 19.68 11.76
N HIS A 795 -1.72 20.86 11.61
CA HIS A 795 -2.50 21.54 12.66
C HIS A 795 -1.78 21.70 14.01
N LEU A 796 -0.44 21.87 13.97
CA LEU A 796 0.42 21.97 15.16
C LEU A 796 0.22 23.27 15.96
N ASP A 797 -0.49 24.24 15.40
CA ASP A 797 -0.92 25.51 15.98
C ASP A 797 -2.31 25.44 16.65
N HIS A 798 -3.12 24.43 16.31
CA HIS A 798 -4.47 24.20 16.85
C HIS A 798 -4.50 23.22 18.04
N ILE A 799 -3.38 22.58 18.35
CA ILE A 799 -3.21 21.62 19.45
C ILE A 799 -2.32 22.21 20.56
N GLN A 800 -2.26 21.55 21.73
CA GLN A 800 -1.30 21.94 22.76
C GLN A 800 0.15 21.71 22.30
N PRO A 801 1.13 22.53 22.73
CA PRO A 801 2.54 22.36 22.38
C PRO A 801 3.01 20.93 22.67
N ILE A 802 3.57 20.26 21.65
CA ILE A 802 3.93 18.83 21.74
C ILE A 802 5.02 18.52 22.78
N SER A 803 5.70 19.55 23.30
CA SER A 803 6.72 19.47 24.33
C SER A 803 6.55 20.64 25.30
N PRO A 804 6.74 20.45 26.62
CA PRO A 804 6.78 21.53 27.60
C PRO A 804 8.09 22.34 27.52
N HIS A 805 9.07 21.90 26.72
CA HIS A 805 10.33 22.61 26.52
C HIS A 805 10.23 23.55 25.30
N GLY A 806 10.19 24.86 25.59
CA GLY A 806 10.06 25.93 24.59
C GLY A 806 9.22 27.08 25.13
N GLN A 807 9.23 28.23 24.45
CA GLN A 807 8.29 29.32 24.76
C GLN A 807 7.06 29.29 23.84
N THR A 808 7.15 28.58 22.72
CA THR A 808 6.13 28.51 21.66
C THR A 808 5.95 27.09 21.14
N SER A 809 4.81 26.79 20.49
CA SER A 809 4.59 25.53 19.76
C SER A 809 5.68 25.29 18.70
N LEU A 810 6.20 26.35 18.09
CA LEU A 810 7.29 26.28 17.11
C LEU A 810 8.60 25.78 17.73
N ASP A 811 8.93 26.15 18.96
CA ASP A 811 10.13 25.68 19.65
C ASP A 811 10.03 24.19 20.00
N ALA A 812 8.85 23.75 20.47
CA ALA A 812 8.56 22.34 20.74
C ALA A 812 8.71 21.47 19.48
N VAL A 813 8.23 21.96 18.33
CA VAL A 813 8.38 21.31 17.03
C VAL A 813 9.83 21.35 16.54
N ARG A 814 10.56 22.46 16.75
CA ARG A 814 11.98 22.59 16.38
C ARG A 814 12.83 21.52 17.07
N SER A 815 12.61 21.27 18.36
CA SER A 815 13.32 20.22 19.11
C SER A 815 13.15 18.82 18.48
N LEU A 816 11.91 18.45 18.13
CA LEU A 816 11.61 17.18 17.44
C LEU A 816 12.28 17.09 16.05
N VAL A 817 12.24 18.17 15.26
CA VAL A 817 12.87 18.23 13.92
C VAL A 817 14.40 18.15 14.01
N GLU A 818 15.02 18.76 15.01
CA GLU A 818 16.47 18.69 15.24
C GLU A 818 16.91 17.28 15.67
N ALA A 819 16.14 16.61 16.54
CA ALA A 819 16.37 15.21 16.88
C ALA A 819 16.21 14.30 15.65
N ALA A 820 15.15 14.48 14.87
CA ALA A 820 14.89 13.72 13.66
C ALA A 820 16.03 13.83 12.64
N ARG A 821 16.68 15.00 12.48
CA ARG A 821 17.84 15.16 11.58
C ARG A 821 19.06 14.29 11.96
N LEU A 822 19.17 13.85 13.21
CA LEU A 822 20.29 13.01 13.67
C LEU A 822 20.10 11.53 13.33
N ASP A 823 18.88 10.99 13.50
CA ASP A 823 18.51 9.61 13.14
C ASP A 823 17.07 9.56 12.56
N PRO A 824 16.87 9.99 11.29
CA PRO A 824 15.52 10.21 10.75
C PRO A 824 14.65 8.97 10.81
N ALA A 825 15.23 7.82 10.45
CA ALA A 825 14.56 6.52 10.44
C ALA A 825 14.06 6.07 11.82
N ARG A 826 14.61 6.63 12.90
CA ARG A 826 14.26 6.32 14.29
C ARG A 826 13.27 7.31 14.92
N SER A 827 12.95 8.42 14.26
CA SER A 827 12.02 9.45 14.75
C SER A 827 10.69 8.85 15.23
N LEU A 828 10.30 9.16 16.47
CA LEU A 828 9.14 8.62 17.20
C LEU A 828 9.06 7.09 17.36
N GLN A 829 10.04 6.32 16.89
CA GLN A 829 9.96 4.87 16.94
C GLN A 829 9.99 4.39 18.39
N GLN A 830 8.89 3.73 18.79
CA GLN A 830 8.70 3.31 20.16
C GLN A 830 9.49 2.04 20.47
N ALA A 831 10.35 2.09 21.50
CA ALA A 831 10.99 0.94 22.12
C ALA A 831 10.46 0.76 23.54
N PHE A 832 10.23 -0.49 23.96
CA PHE A 832 9.85 -0.81 25.33
C PHE A 832 10.77 -1.86 25.93
N CYS A 833 11.08 -1.72 27.22
CA CYS A 833 11.82 -2.70 28.00
C CYS A 833 11.25 -2.81 29.42
N TYR A 834 11.60 -3.90 30.09
CA TYR A 834 11.22 -4.15 31.47
C TYR A 834 12.47 -4.19 32.33
N HIS A 835 12.46 -3.47 33.45
CA HIS A 835 13.55 -3.45 34.41
C HIS A 835 13.11 -4.16 35.69
N ASP A 836 13.88 -5.16 36.12
CA ASP A 836 13.71 -5.80 37.41
C ASP A 836 14.48 -4.97 38.44
N HIS A 837 13.77 -4.34 39.37
CA HIS A 837 14.34 -3.54 40.46
C HIS A 837 14.55 -4.42 41.71
N ASP A 838 15.72 -4.32 42.33
CA ASP A 838 16.02 -5.00 43.60
C ASP A 838 15.19 -4.41 44.75
N GLY A 839 14.15 -5.12 45.16
CA GLY A 839 13.18 -4.68 46.16
C GLY A 839 12.28 -5.83 46.62
N PRO A 840 11.26 -5.57 47.47
CA PRO A 840 10.31 -6.61 47.87
C PRO A 840 9.63 -7.24 46.64
N PRO A 841 9.29 -8.54 46.69
CA PRO A 841 8.95 -9.32 45.51
C PRO A 841 7.76 -8.75 44.73
N GLY A 842 8.01 -8.34 43.47
CA GLY A 842 6.98 -7.86 42.53
C GLY A 842 7.31 -6.56 41.79
N GLY A 843 8.41 -5.88 42.09
CA GLY A 843 8.76 -4.55 41.55
C GLY A 843 9.31 -4.48 40.12
N ARG A 844 8.70 -5.14 39.12
CA ARG A 844 9.11 -4.97 37.71
C ARG A 844 8.57 -3.66 37.14
N TRP A 845 9.44 -2.78 36.68
CA TRP A 845 9.10 -1.53 35.98
C TRP A 845 8.95 -1.77 34.48
N SER A 846 8.16 -0.92 33.81
CA SER A 846 8.12 -0.84 32.35
C SER A 846 8.63 0.52 31.90
N ILE A 847 9.48 0.53 30.88
CA ILE A 847 10.01 1.76 30.29
C ILE A 847 9.57 1.75 28.82
N SER A 848 8.97 2.85 28.35
CA SER A 848 8.66 3.08 26.94
C SER A 848 9.37 4.35 26.47
N VAL A 849 9.98 4.32 25.29
CA VAL A 849 10.75 5.42 24.72
C VAL A 849 10.30 5.65 23.30
N ALA A 850 9.71 6.81 23.01
CA ALA A 850 9.56 7.33 21.66
C ALA A 850 10.83 8.13 21.33
N TRP A 851 11.69 7.56 20.50
CA TRP A 851 13.01 8.12 20.26
C TRP A 851 12.93 9.52 19.63
N GLY A 852 13.75 10.45 20.15
CA GLY A 852 13.73 11.86 19.72
C GLY A 852 12.54 12.68 20.22
N TYR A 853 11.71 12.15 21.13
CA TYR A 853 10.53 12.85 21.64
C TYR A 853 10.33 12.73 23.15
N ALA A 854 9.98 11.54 23.65
CA ALA A 854 9.64 11.36 25.06
C ALA A 854 9.95 9.95 25.58
N ALA A 855 10.04 9.82 26.90
CA ALA A 855 10.11 8.55 27.62
C ALA A 855 9.08 8.48 28.75
N GLN A 856 8.59 7.27 29.02
CA GLN A 856 7.60 6.94 30.04
C GLN A 856 8.18 5.86 30.96
N LEU A 857 8.21 6.13 32.27
CA LEU A 857 8.55 5.15 33.29
C LEU A 857 7.28 4.77 34.06
N TYR A 858 6.95 3.48 34.02
CA TYR A 858 5.88 2.85 34.78
C TYR A 858 6.49 2.09 35.97
N PRO A 859 6.24 2.52 37.22
CA PRO A 859 6.55 1.77 38.45
C PRO A 859 5.82 0.41 38.62
N TRP A 860 5.40 -0.21 37.51
CA TRP A 860 4.72 -1.50 37.42
C TRP A 860 4.87 -2.11 36.00
N ALA A 861 4.53 -3.39 35.86
CA ALA A 861 4.54 -4.11 34.59
C ALA A 861 3.31 -3.77 33.73
N VAL A 862 3.53 -3.32 32.48
CA VAL A 862 2.49 -3.01 31.48
C VAL A 862 2.71 -3.90 30.26
N PRO A 863 1.71 -4.70 29.82
CA PRO A 863 1.84 -5.55 28.65
C PRO A 863 2.18 -4.79 27.35
N ALA A 864 2.96 -5.41 26.46
CA ALA A 864 3.40 -4.80 25.20
C ALA A 864 2.23 -4.27 24.35
N HIS A 865 1.14 -5.06 24.21
CA HIS A 865 -0.05 -4.65 23.47
C HIS A 865 -0.76 -3.40 24.04
N GLN A 866 -0.52 -3.07 25.32
CA GLN A 866 -1.04 -1.84 25.93
C GLN A 866 -0.06 -0.67 25.79
N LEU A 867 1.26 -0.93 25.74
CA LEU A 867 2.27 0.09 25.47
C LEU A 867 2.20 0.58 24.01
N GLU A 868 1.81 -0.29 23.08
CA GLU A 868 1.51 0.05 21.68
C GLU A 868 0.26 0.94 21.52
N ALA A 869 -0.63 0.97 22.52
CA ALA A 869 -1.80 1.85 22.50
C ALA A 869 -1.43 3.26 23.00
N PRO A 870 -1.74 4.34 22.26
CA PRO A 870 -1.59 5.72 22.76
C PRO A 870 -2.40 5.98 24.03
N LEU A 871 -1.84 6.80 24.94
CA LEU A 871 -2.59 7.35 26.07
C LEU A 871 -3.67 8.31 25.53
N HIS A 872 -4.87 8.28 26.10
CA HIS A 872 -5.97 9.15 25.69
C HIS A 872 -5.85 10.56 26.31
N THR A 873 -4.81 11.31 25.90
CA THR A 873 -4.53 12.70 26.32
C THR A 873 -5.19 13.75 25.41
N PHE A 874 -5.53 13.35 24.19
CA PHE A 874 -6.24 14.12 23.18
C PHE A 874 -7.71 13.69 23.11
N SER A 875 -8.56 14.55 22.55
CA SER A 875 -9.96 14.25 22.25
C SER A 875 -10.23 14.30 20.74
N PRO A 876 -11.20 13.50 20.24
CA PRO A 876 -11.62 13.57 18.85
C PRO A 876 -12.57 14.75 18.64
N ASP A 877 -12.69 15.19 17.38
CA ASP A 877 -13.69 16.15 16.89
C ASP A 877 -15.14 15.58 16.90
N ASN A 878 -15.48 14.76 17.90
CA ASN A 878 -16.57 13.76 18.00
C ASN A 878 -16.36 12.46 17.21
N GLY A 879 -16.62 11.32 17.86
CA GLY A 879 -16.52 9.97 17.28
C GLY A 879 -15.24 9.21 17.67
N PRO A 880 -15.09 7.93 17.30
CA PRO A 880 -13.91 7.13 17.61
C PRO A 880 -12.72 7.40 16.65
N PHE A 881 -11.53 6.89 17.04
CA PHE A 881 -10.30 6.94 16.23
C PHE A 881 -10.12 5.68 15.36
N LEU A 882 -9.19 5.71 14.40
CA LEU A 882 -8.71 4.54 13.64
C LEU A 882 -7.62 3.70 14.35
N PHE A 883 -7.50 3.87 15.65
CA PHE A 883 -6.59 3.14 16.54
C PHE A 883 -7.21 3.02 17.94
N ASN A 884 -6.70 2.09 18.75
CA ASN A 884 -7.12 1.95 20.15
C ASN A 884 -6.34 2.93 21.04
N THR A 885 -6.98 3.45 22.07
CA THR A 885 -6.34 4.24 23.11
C THR A 885 -6.42 3.52 24.46
N ARG A 886 -5.44 3.73 25.33
CA ARG A 886 -5.50 3.32 26.75
C ARG A 886 -5.87 4.51 27.65
N PRO A 887 -6.49 4.27 28.82
CA PRO A 887 -6.97 5.35 29.69
C PRO A 887 -5.85 6.30 30.16
N TRP A 888 -6.12 7.59 30.10
CA TRP A 888 -5.40 8.61 30.86
C TRP A 888 -6.20 8.96 32.12
N ARG A 889 -5.53 9.11 33.27
CA ARG A 889 -6.15 9.38 34.58
C ARG A 889 -5.48 10.60 35.21
N PRO A 890 -5.88 11.84 34.88
CA PRO A 890 -5.23 13.04 35.41
C PRO A 890 -5.30 13.08 36.95
N ASP A 891 -6.46 12.72 37.52
CA ASP A 891 -6.75 12.82 38.96
C ASP A 891 -6.08 11.73 39.82
N ASP A 892 -5.49 10.70 39.22
CA ASP A 892 -4.82 9.60 39.91
C ASP A 892 -3.33 9.54 39.52
N ALA A 893 -2.49 10.23 40.30
CA ALA A 893 -1.04 10.19 40.12
C ALA A 893 -0.46 8.78 40.21
N CYS A 894 -1.10 7.86 40.95
CA CYS A 894 -0.67 6.47 41.06
C CYS A 894 -1.06 5.59 39.87
N ALA A 895 -1.80 6.12 38.89
CA ALA A 895 -2.16 5.47 37.63
C ALA A 895 -1.46 6.08 36.39
N ARG A 896 -0.73 7.20 36.55
CA ARG A 896 0.05 7.84 35.47
C ARG A 896 1.51 7.35 35.44
N PRO A 897 2.15 7.23 34.26
CA PRO A 897 3.60 7.10 34.17
C PRO A 897 4.29 8.39 34.60
N LEU A 898 5.52 8.26 35.12
CA LEU A 898 6.45 9.37 35.14
C LEU A 898 6.87 9.67 33.70
N THR A 899 6.72 10.94 33.28
CA THR A 899 6.92 11.37 31.90
C THR A 899 8.20 12.22 31.79
N PHE A 900 8.96 11.99 30.73
CA PHE A 900 10.22 12.66 30.43
C PHE A 900 10.19 13.16 28.99
N PHE A 901 10.55 14.42 28.75
CA PHE A 901 10.61 15.01 27.41
C PHE A 901 12.07 15.26 26.99
N LEU A 902 12.32 15.34 25.68
CA LEU A 902 13.66 15.49 25.13
C LEU A 902 14.30 16.83 25.55
N ASP A 903 15.44 16.76 26.26
CA ASP A 903 16.33 17.90 26.50
C ASP A 903 17.26 18.13 25.31
N ARG A 904 17.88 17.03 24.84
CA ARG A 904 19.05 17.08 23.98
C ARG A 904 19.22 15.78 23.20
N ALA A 905 19.56 15.92 21.92
CA ALA A 905 20.03 14.84 21.07
C ALA A 905 21.46 15.12 20.56
N ARG A 906 22.29 14.08 20.43
CA ARG A 906 23.64 14.18 19.86
C ARG A 906 24.05 12.89 19.14
N SER A 907 24.96 13.00 18.19
CA SER A 907 25.69 11.84 17.64
C SER A 907 26.89 11.51 18.52
N GLU A 908 27.19 10.22 18.68
CA GLU A 908 28.35 9.72 19.42
C GLU A 908 29.07 8.67 18.54
N THR A 909 30.37 8.87 18.28
CA THR A 909 31.20 7.89 17.60
C THR A 909 31.64 6.82 18.60
N ALA A 910 30.97 5.66 18.58
CA ALA A 910 31.37 4.54 19.41
C ALA A 910 32.77 4.03 19.01
N VAL A 911 33.55 3.58 19.99
CA VAL A 911 34.91 3.02 19.80
C VAL A 911 34.91 1.77 18.89
N ALA A 912 33.74 1.18 18.64
CA ALA A 912 33.53 0.04 17.74
C ALA A 912 32.72 0.40 16.48
N ALA A 913 33.31 1.19 15.57
CA ALA A 913 33.01 1.30 14.13
C ALA A 913 31.58 1.66 13.64
N ALA A 914 30.57 1.79 14.51
CA ALA A 914 29.21 2.18 14.15
C ALA A 914 28.85 3.55 14.77
N ALA A 915 28.25 4.43 13.97
CA ALA A 915 27.71 5.68 14.48
C ALA A 915 26.52 5.40 15.42
N ALA A 916 26.53 6.02 16.59
CA ALA A 916 25.44 5.98 17.56
C ALA A 916 24.82 7.37 17.74
N THR A 917 23.60 7.39 18.25
CA THR A 917 22.93 8.58 18.75
C THR A 917 22.63 8.43 20.23
N VAL A 918 22.68 9.55 20.94
CA VAL A 918 22.32 9.64 22.35
C VAL A 918 21.28 10.74 22.52
N THR A 919 20.16 10.37 23.13
CA THR A 919 19.11 11.29 23.55
C THR A 919 19.03 11.32 25.08
N GLU A 920 18.86 12.51 25.63
CA GLU A 920 18.71 12.79 27.05
C GLU A 920 17.35 13.46 27.27
N TYR A 921 16.61 12.98 28.27
CA TYR A 921 15.26 13.42 28.59
C TYR A 921 15.17 13.80 30.06
N SER A 922 14.62 14.97 30.41
CA SER A 922 14.35 15.36 31.81
C SER A 922 12.91 15.05 32.23
N ARG A 923 12.73 14.77 33.53
CA ARG A 923 11.42 14.58 34.16
C ARG A 923 10.58 15.84 33.98
N HIS A 924 9.33 15.67 33.57
CA HIS A 924 8.32 16.72 33.57
C HIS A 924 7.32 16.47 34.70
N VAL A 925 6.99 17.54 35.42
CA VAL A 925 5.99 17.62 36.49
C VAL A 925 4.88 18.53 35.97
N ALA A 926 3.62 18.12 36.10
CA ALA A 926 2.51 18.68 35.33
C ALA A 926 1.70 19.67 36.17
N GLY A 927 2.20 20.89 36.31
CA GLY A 927 1.51 21.99 36.98
C GLY A 927 2.44 22.82 37.86
N ASP A 928 1.85 23.65 38.70
CA ASP A 928 2.56 24.40 39.74
C ASP A 928 2.97 23.42 40.86
N GLU A 929 4.27 23.38 41.21
CA GLU A 929 4.87 22.39 42.14
C GLU A 929 4.16 22.31 43.51
N SER A 930 3.40 23.34 43.84
CA SER A 930 2.62 23.48 45.07
C SER A 930 1.32 22.65 45.13
N THR A 931 0.87 22.04 44.01
CA THR A 931 -0.48 21.43 43.91
C THR A 931 -0.56 20.00 43.38
N GLU A 932 0.45 19.47 42.68
CA GLU A 932 0.39 18.11 42.14
C GLU A 932 0.61 17.07 43.27
N LYS A 933 -0.45 16.31 43.61
CA LYS A 933 -0.36 15.22 44.61
C LYS A 933 0.51 14.08 44.08
N GLU A 934 1.74 13.94 44.58
CA GLU A 934 2.59 12.79 44.26
C GLU A 934 1.99 11.47 44.77
N CYS A 935 2.37 10.36 44.14
CA CYS A 935 1.89 9.04 44.52
C CYS A 935 2.71 8.46 45.69
N ASP A 936 2.09 8.29 46.86
CA ASP A 936 2.72 7.76 48.07
C ASP A 936 3.21 6.30 47.99
N LYS A 937 2.93 5.56 46.91
CA LYS A 937 3.32 4.14 46.78
C LYS A 937 4.86 3.99 46.79
N PRO A 938 5.44 3.00 47.50
CA PRO A 938 6.89 2.83 47.57
C PRO A 938 7.59 2.70 46.20
N SER A 939 6.97 2.03 45.23
CA SER A 939 7.52 1.92 43.86
C SER A 939 7.57 3.26 43.13
N PHE A 940 6.64 4.18 43.40
CA PHE A 940 6.65 5.52 42.85
C PHE A 940 7.73 6.40 43.49
N ARG A 941 7.95 6.31 44.81
CA ARG A 941 9.02 7.06 45.48
C ARG A 941 10.41 6.72 44.92
N LEU A 942 10.65 5.42 44.70
CA LEU A 942 11.89 4.93 44.06
C LEU A 942 12.02 5.44 42.61
N ALA A 943 10.94 5.36 41.83
CA ALA A 943 10.96 5.82 40.44
C ALA A 943 11.04 7.36 40.32
N ALA A 944 10.51 8.12 41.27
CA ALA A 944 10.57 9.58 41.32
C ALA A 944 11.99 10.12 41.57
N ALA A 945 12.91 9.30 42.08
CA ALA A 945 14.33 9.64 42.12
C ALA A 945 14.97 9.74 40.71
N VAL A 946 14.36 9.13 39.68
CA VAL A 946 14.83 9.24 38.30
C VAL A 946 14.48 10.61 37.74
N GLN A 947 15.47 11.51 37.69
CA GLN A 947 15.31 12.86 37.13
C GLN A 947 15.63 12.94 35.63
N LYS A 948 16.47 12.04 35.12
CA LYS A 948 16.84 11.98 33.69
C LYS A 948 16.89 10.56 33.16
N VAL A 949 16.51 10.40 31.90
CA VAL A 949 16.69 9.18 31.12
C VAL A 949 17.72 9.45 30.03
N ARG A 950 18.76 8.62 29.90
CA ARG A 950 19.72 8.64 28.79
C ARG A 950 19.52 7.39 27.95
N VAL A 951 19.28 7.56 26.65
CA VAL A 951 19.08 6.47 25.69
C VAL A 951 20.24 6.48 24.71
N LEU A 952 20.92 5.35 24.56
CA LEU A 952 21.93 5.13 23.53
C LEU A 952 21.35 4.18 22.47
N ALA A 953 21.43 4.58 21.21
CA ALA A 953 20.97 3.77 20.09
C ALA A 953 22.02 3.79 18.97
N PRO A 954 22.37 2.65 18.33
CA PRO A 954 23.08 2.71 17.05
C PRO A 954 22.18 3.35 16.01
N LYS A 955 22.75 4.18 15.12
CA LYS A 955 21.99 4.90 14.10
C LYS A 955 21.21 3.92 13.22
N MET A 956 19.91 4.17 13.02
CA MET A 956 19.06 3.35 12.16
C MET A 956 19.30 3.71 10.68
N ASP A 957 19.33 2.72 9.80
CA ASP A 957 19.40 3.01 8.37
C ASP A 957 17.99 3.30 7.82
N THR A 958 17.85 4.37 7.04
CA THR A 958 16.67 4.61 6.20
C THR A 958 16.31 3.43 5.30
N THR A 959 17.29 2.61 4.88
CA THR A 959 17.05 1.40 4.08
C THR A 959 16.43 0.24 4.88
N ASP A 960 16.45 0.28 6.21
CA ASP A 960 15.73 -0.73 7.02
C ASP A 960 14.21 -0.65 6.79
N TRP A 961 13.69 0.53 6.41
CA TRP A 961 12.29 0.72 6.01
C TRP A 961 11.96 0.21 4.61
N GLU A 962 12.95 0.09 3.71
CA GLU A 962 12.75 -0.36 2.32
C GLU A 962 12.34 -1.84 2.27
N ARG A 963 12.80 -2.64 3.25
CA ARG A 963 12.28 -3.98 3.51
C ARG A 963 10.92 -3.84 4.17
N ARG A 964 9.85 -4.02 3.38
CA ARG A 964 8.45 -4.03 3.86
C ARG A 964 8.37 -4.81 5.18
N GLY A 965 7.63 -4.29 6.16
CA GLY A 965 7.34 -5.04 7.39
C GLY A 965 8.52 -5.39 8.30
N MET A 966 9.59 -4.58 8.37
CA MET A 966 10.41 -4.58 9.58
C MET A 966 9.58 -4.06 10.77
N GLY A 967 8.98 -4.99 11.51
CA GLY A 967 8.77 -4.77 12.95
C GLY A 967 10.13 -4.59 13.62
N LYS A 968 10.37 -3.39 14.17
CA LYS A 968 11.51 -2.96 15.01
C LYS A 968 12.86 -3.63 14.71
N ALA A 969 13.78 -2.87 14.10
CA ALA A 969 15.16 -3.25 13.81
C ALA A 969 15.82 -4.06 14.95
N ARG A 970 16.16 -5.33 14.65
CA ARG A 970 16.89 -6.32 15.48
C ARG A 970 16.75 -6.16 16.99
N PHE A 971 15.87 -6.96 17.61
CA PHE A 971 15.86 -7.37 19.03
C PHE A 971 16.96 -6.72 19.91
N TRP A 972 16.71 -5.49 20.37
CA TRP A 972 17.46 -4.94 21.49
C TRP A 972 16.87 -5.53 22.77
N ARG A 973 17.41 -6.68 23.20
CA ARG A 973 17.59 -6.88 24.65
C ARG A 973 18.62 -5.87 25.11
N GLY A 974 18.17 -4.63 25.31
CA GLY A 974 18.91 -3.66 26.08
C GLY A 974 18.89 -4.12 27.52
N GLU A 975 19.94 -4.83 27.95
CA GLU A 975 20.35 -4.75 29.34
C GLU A 975 20.66 -3.26 29.60
N LEU A 976 19.79 -2.60 30.36
CA LEU A 976 20.10 -1.27 30.87
C LEU A 976 21.34 -1.41 31.74
N GLY A 977 22.44 -0.82 31.29
CA GLY A 977 23.65 -0.73 32.10
C GLY A 977 23.30 -0.13 33.46
N THR A 978 23.91 -0.70 34.50
CA THR A 978 23.68 -0.38 35.92
C THR A 978 23.41 1.10 36.15
N VAL A 979 22.20 1.43 36.61
CA VAL A 979 21.88 2.76 37.13
C VAL A 979 22.61 2.91 38.47
N ASN A 980 23.88 3.32 38.40
CA ASN A 980 24.62 3.74 39.58
C ASN A 980 24.07 5.08 40.03
N ALA A 981 23.11 5.05 40.96
CA ALA A 981 22.75 6.21 41.75
C ALA A 981 23.93 6.59 42.67
N PRO A 982 24.26 7.89 42.82
CA PRO A 982 24.93 8.39 44.01
C PRO A 982 23.99 8.40 45.22
#